data_AF-A0A4V2XZB3-F1
#
_entry.id   AF-A0A4V2XZB3-F1
#
_cell.length_a   1.000
_cell.length_b   1.000
_cell.length_c   1.000
_cell.angle_alpha   90.00
_cell.angle_beta   90.00
_cell.angle_gamma   90.00
#
_symmetry.space_group_name_H-M   'P 1'
#
loop_
_entity.id
_entity.type
_entity.pdbx_description
1 polymer ?
#
loop_
_entity_poly.entity_id
_entity_poly.type
_entity_poly.pdbx_seq_one_letter_code
_entity_poly.pdbx_strand_id
1 'polypeptide(L)'
;MPAGPAYPRDGGTVTPPAPHHRRLWALASSTVLALAAGGLAVAVNTVPARAASVGAGSYTTTPVGPLPSGCGQISTNPRQHVTADAPAGAVPTNDWWSSLLFKRTDCAYSEPLHAHPLSYDTFTDGLGFSANSTPVISGTATGVGEFHYPYTQDIRVGVAGLAAPTVKVAGWTDWTVTPYWSDGARTLRATIGHGLPFAYFQATGGDAVVDTSSTPTVWSNSGATIGFTVARHDYVAYAPSGASWTVSGGRISSTLAGRGYFSVALLPTTAGSTAAERTSLAASYGRYAHAHVTDTRVSYAYDQATSRMTTTYAYTTTAREGTTKQTVVSLYPHQWKTLTGSTPITQTYPSARGRMKVLAGVTQFRTATTFHGVLPELPAVGDGSGADLATLRDQLAAVRGNPMDQRGGDTYWTGKGLGRAARIAEVADLVDDTATRDSALNAIRITLTDWFTASPGKTAKVFYYDQNWGTLIGYPASYGSDQELNDHHFHYGYFIAAAATLAKFDPQWASDARYGGMVDLLIRDADNYDRADTRFPYLRDFDIYAGHDWASGHGSFGAGNNQESSSEGMNFANALIQWGQATGDAAVRDAGIFLYTTQAAAIQEYWFDHADENFPAGFGHSTVGMVWGDGGAYATWFSAEPEMIQGINLLPVTGGHLYLGYDPAYVRTNYAELVRNNNGQPTVWQDILWQFQALGDAGTALSNLRANPGYPPEEGESRAHTFHWIRNLAALGTVNTTVSANHPLSAVFTRNGARTYVASNITASPITVRFSDGTTLAVPAGKTATTGAYTWSGGNAGGGVPPTGTPTNAKVFTATGLNLTYAGGQTAFDLFLDAGTAVGNGVQVRLSYDLTGNGGWERVETYRYFATDPIPGYEHYTQAAGLLASSGTLGNLANGTVQVEVWSAIGSNPSTLGLGNQSVVKLPYS
;
A
#
# COMPACT_ATOMS: atom_id res chain seq x y z
N MET A 1 -0.15 25.88 5.94
CA MET A 1 -1.14 26.92 5.51
C MET A 1 -0.43 28.24 5.24
N PRO A 2 -0.85 29.10 4.27
CA PRO A 2 -0.56 30.52 4.36
C PRO A 2 -1.68 31.25 5.12
N ALA A 3 -1.27 32.19 5.95
CA ALA A 3 -2.08 32.87 6.96
C ALA A 3 -2.98 33.99 6.41
N GLY A 4 -4.08 34.24 7.12
CA GLY A 4 -4.76 35.55 7.21
C GLY A 4 -6.16 35.45 7.84
N PRO A 5 -6.71 36.53 8.42
CA PRO A 5 -6.12 37.47 9.39
C PRO A 5 -6.85 37.42 10.76
N ALA A 6 -6.20 37.98 11.78
CA ALA A 6 -6.67 38.07 13.16
C ALA A 6 -7.90 38.99 13.34
N TYR A 7 -8.79 38.62 14.26
CA TYR A 7 -9.72 39.53 14.95
C TYR A 7 -9.63 39.33 16.48
N PRO A 8 -9.91 40.39 17.28
CA PRO A 8 -9.34 40.55 18.61
C PRO A 8 -10.09 39.80 19.71
N ARG A 9 -9.34 39.53 20.78
CA ARG A 9 -9.80 38.98 22.06
C ARG A 9 -10.70 40.00 22.76
N ASP A 10 -11.93 39.59 23.09
CA ASP A 10 -12.65 40.14 24.23
C ASP A 10 -12.93 39.00 25.22
N GLY A 11 -12.49 39.22 26.46
CA GLY A 11 -12.69 38.31 27.57
C GLY A 11 -14.11 38.39 28.11
N GLY A 12 -14.69 37.23 28.39
CA GLY A 12 -15.97 37.12 29.08
C GLY A 12 -16.20 35.68 29.53
N THR A 13 -15.96 35.44 30.82
CA THR A 13 -16.36 34.23 31.55
C THR A 13 -17.88 34.06 31.51
N VAL A 14 -18.41 32.94 30.98
CA VAL A 14 -19.79 32.52 31.25
C VAL A 14 -19.85 31.00 31.37
N THR A 15 -20.32 30.54 32.54
CA THR A 15 -20.67 29.17 32.91
C THR A 15 -21.91 28.67 32.15
N PRO A 16 -22.04 27.35 31.87
CA PRO A 16 -23.17 26.81 31.11
C PRO A 16 -24.37 26.45 32.01
N PRO A 17 -25.62 26.61 31.54
CA PRO A 17 -26.74 25.85 32.09
C PRO A 17 -27.25 24.79 31.11
N ALA A 18 -27.51 23.60 31.68
CA ALA A 18 -28.22 22.49 31.07
C ALA A 18 -29.77 22.70 31.15
N PRO A 19 -30.63 21.77 30.69
CA PRO A 19 -31.68 22.07 29.72
C PRO A 19 -33.09 22.11 30.32
N HIS A 20 -34.02 22.76 29.61
CA HIS A 20 -35.45 22.64 29.89
C HIS A 20 -36.24 22.11 28.68
N HIS A 21 -36.90 20.97 28.89
CA HIS A 21 -37.98 20.45 28.07
C HIS A 21 -39.19 21.39 28.05
N ARG A 22 -39.88 21.50 26.91
CA ARG A 22 -41.29 21.10 26.74
C ARG A 22 -41.83 21.31 25.32
N ARG A 23 -42.62 20.32 24.91
CA ARG A 23 -43.48 20.24 23.71
C ARG A 23 -44.58 21.31 23.71
N LEU A 24 -45.09 21.66 22.52
CA LEU A 24 -46.52 21.81 22.23
C LEU A 24 -46.78 21.91 20.73
N TRP A 25 -47.96 21.42 20.34
CA TRP A 25 -48.42 21.09 18.99
C TRP A 25 -49.21 22.23 18.34
N ALA A 26 -49.17 22.22 17.00
CA ALA A 26 -50.24 22.46 16.01
C ALA A 26 -51.19 23.67 16.13
N LEU A 27 -51.33 24.42 15.03
CA LEU A 27 -52.60 24.50 14.28
C LEU A 27 -52.42 25.17 12.92
N ALA A 28 -53.07 24.57 11.91
CA ALA A 28 -53.05 24.90 10.50
C ALA A 28 -54.04 26.02 10.13
N SER A 29 -53.86 26.64 8.96
CA SER A 29 -54.96 27.01 8.05
C SER A 29 -54.46 27.32 6.64
N SER A 30 -55.10 26.63 5.71
CA SER A 30 -55.00 26.56 4.25
C SER A 30 -55.44 27.81 3.50
N THR A 31 -54.91 28.05 2.28
CA THR A 31 -55.72 28.35 1.08
C THR A 31 -54.95 27.98 -0.20
N VAL A 32 -55.61 27.19 -1.04
CA VAL A 32 -55.18 26.73 -2.37
C VAL A 32 -55.66 27.73 -3.42
N LEU A 33 -54.82 28.04 -4.42
CA LEU A 33 -55.32 28.41 -5.74
C LEU A 33 -54.52 27.64 -6.81
N ALA A 34 -55.23 26.80 -7.55
CA ALA A 34 -54.75 26.04 -8.69
C ALA A 34 -54.94 26.86 -9.97
N LEU A 35 -53.94 26.85 -10.84
CA LEU A 35 -54.06 27.17 -12.27
C LEU A 35 -53.41 26.03 -13.05
N ALA A 36 -54.23 25.34 -13.83
CA ALA A 36 -53.84 24.24 -14.70
C ALA A 36 -53.93 24.68 -16.16
N ALA A 37 -52.82 24.51 -16.89
CA ALA A 37 -52.67 24.29 -18.34
C ALA A 37 -51.16 24.31 -18.58
N GLY A 38 -50.44 23.26 -18.99
CA GLY A 38 -50.73 22.18 -19.94
C GLY A 38 -49.50 22.10 -20.85
N GLY A 39 -48.63 21.11 -20.68
CA GLY A 39 -47.44 20.96 -21.55
C GLY A 39 -46.43 19.92 -21.09
N LEU A 40 -46.41 18.77 -21.79
CA LEU A 40 -45.44 17.67 -21.76
C LEU A 40 -45.27 16.90 -20.42
N ALA A 41 -45.97 15.77 -20.34
CA ALA A 41 -45.51 14.66 -19.53
C ALA A 41 -44.20 14.11 -20.14
N VAL A 42 -43.07 14.57 -19.62
CA VAL A 42 -41.83 13.80 -19.71
C VAL A 42 -42.05 12.62 -18.78
N ALA A 43 -42.39 11.47 -19.35
CA ALA A 43 -42.20 10.20 -18.66
C ALA A 43 -40.70 10.10 -18.37
N VAL A 44 -40.32 10.46 -17.14
CA VAL A 44 -39.00 10.16 -16.62
C VAL A 44 -38.98 8.64 -16.54
N ASN A 45 -38.42 8.01 -17.56
CA ASN A 45 -38.02 6.61 -17.48
C ASN A 45 -36.96 6.55 -16.37
N THR A 46 -37.39 6.30 -15.13
CA THR A 46 -36.52 5.89 -14.06
C THR A 46 -35.96 4.53 -14.45
N VAL A 47 -34.84 4.54 -15.15
CA VAL A 47 -34.05 3.32 -15.36
C VAL A 47 -33.66 2.85 -13.95
N PRO A 48 -34.07 1.65 -13.51
CA PRO A 48 -33.69 1.17 -12.18
C PRO A 48 -32.16 1.14 -12.10
N ALA A 49 -31.62 1.60 -10.96
CA ALA A 49 -30.19 1.56 -10.66
C ALA A 49 -29.66 0.16 -10.98
N ARG A 50 -28.64 0.08 -11.84
CA ARG A 50 -28.02 -1.20 -12.21
C ARG A 50 -27.01 -1.58 -11.13
N ALA A 51 -27.21 -2.73 -10.51
CA ALA A 51 -26.20 -3.38 -9.68
C ALA A 51 -25.44 -4.41 -10.53
N ALA A 52 -24.12 -4.45 -10.39
CA ALA A 52 -23.30 -5.51 -10.97
C ALA A 52 -23.07 -6.59 -9.91
N SER A 53 -23.34 -7.85 -10.24
CA SER A 53 -23.19 -8.98 -9.33
C SER A 53 -21.73 -9.44 -9.24
N VAL A 54 -21.30 -9.80 -8.03
CA VAL A 54 -20.00 -10.38 -7.72
C VAL A 54 -20.23 -11.53 -6.74
N GLY A 55 -20.32 -12.76 -7.26
CA GLY A 55 -20.82 -13.88 -6.48
C GLY A 55 -22.25 -13.63 -6.01
N ALA A 56 -22.48 -13.74 -4.70
CA ALA A 56 -23.74 -13.36 -4.04
C ALA A 56 -23.80 -11.88 -3.63
N GLY A 57 -22.67 -11.17 -3.71
CA GLY A 57 -22.60 -9.73 -3.47
C GLY A 57 -22.86 -8.90 -4.73
N SER A 58 -22.80 -7.58 -4.57
CA SER A 58 -22.92 -6.62 -5.66
C SER A 58 -22.46 -5.21 -5.28
N TYR A 59 -22.12 -4.42 -6.30
CA TYR A 59 -21.93 -2.97 -6.21
C TYR A 59 -22.88 -2.25 -7.16
N THR A 60 -23.20 -0.98 -6.89
CA THR A 60 -24.00 -0.15 -7.82
C THR A 60 -23.12 0.48 -8.89
N THR A 61 -23.62 0.60 -10.11
CA THR A 61 -22.99 1.40 -11.19
C THR A 61 -23.72 2.72 -11.43
N THR A 62 -24.65 3.07 -10.55
CA THR A 62 -25.32 4.38 -10.54
C THR A 62 -24.84 5.16 -9.32
N PRO A 63 -24.34 6.39 -9.49
CA PRO A 63 -23.93 7.24 -8.37
C PRO A 63 -25.06 7.39 -7.34
N VAL A 64 -24.73 7.21 -6.07
CA VAL A 64 -25.68 7.37 -4.95
C VAL A 64 -25.27 8.45 -3.95
N GLY A 65 -24.11 9.08 -4.17
CA GLY A 65 -23.58 10.17 -3.36
C GLY A 65 -22.66 11.08 -4.18
N PRO A 66 -21.95 12.01 -3.53
CA PRO A 66 -21.00 12.91 -4.20
C PRO A 66 -19.88 12.14 -4.91
N LEU A 67 -19.45 12.65 -6.06
CA LEU A 67 -18.37 12.08 -6.86
C LEU A 67 -17.07 12.88 -6.69
N PRO A 68 -15.91 12.35 -7.11
CA PRO A 68 -14.65 13.09 -7.13
C PRO A 68 -14.80 14.47 -7.76
N SER A 69 -14.29 15.51 -7.11
CA SER A 69 -14.54 16.90 -7.47
C SER A 69 -13.26 17.73 -7.59
N GLY A 70 -13.20 18.60 -8.60
CA GLY A 70 -12.02 19.38 -8.94
C GLY A 70 -12.28 20.24 -10.17
N CYS A 71 -11.22 20.66 -10.87
CA CYS A 71 -11.34 21.51 -12.03
C CYS A 71 -12.03 20.82 -13.23
N GLY A 72 -12.74 21.60 -14.04
CA GLY A 72 -13.34 21.12 -15.30
C GLY A 72 -14.42 20.06 -15.09
N GLN A 73 -14.30 18.94 -15.81
CA GLN A 73 -15.27 17.83 -15.81
C GLN A 73 -14.71 16.60 -15.06
N ILE A 74 -13.84 16.78 -14.07
CA ILE A 74 -13.09 15.65 -13.46
C ILE A 74 -14.00 14.56 -12.87
N SER A 75 -15.19 14.93 -12.39
CA SER A 75 -16.18 13.99 -11.84
C SER A 75 -16.70 12.96 -12.85
N THR A 76 -16.66 13.29 -14.14
CA THR A 76 -17.18 12.43 -15.23
C THR A 76 -16.15 12.13 -16.30
N ASN A 77 -15.03 12.85 -16.32
CA ASN A 77 -13.92 12.67 -17.26
C ASN A 77 -12.56 12.94 -16.57
N PRO A 78 -12.06 12.01 -15.74
CA PRO A 78 -10.76 12.15 -15.08
C PRO A 78 -9.59 12.15 -16.07
N ARG A 79 -9.81 11.70 -17.30
CA ARG A 79 -8.80 11.69 -18.36
C ARG A 79 -8.70 13.03 -19.12
N GLN A 80 -9.44 14.07 -18.73
CA GLN A 80 -9.39 15.38 -19.41
C GLN A 80 -7.99 16.05 -19.38
N HIS A 81 -7.17 15.71 -18.39
CA HIS A 81 -5.82 16.27 -18.19
C HIS A 81 -4.68 15.34 -18.67
N VAL A 82 -5.00 14.27 -19.42
CA VAL A 82 -3.98 13.45 -20.10
C VAL A 82 -3.87 13.77 -21.59
N THR A 83 -2.75 13.41 -22.19
CA THR A 83 -2.61 13.36 -23.66
C THR A 83 -3.12 12.02 -24.20
N ALA A 84 -3.17 11.88 -25.53
CA ALA A 84 -3.52 10.63 -26.18
C ALA A 84 -2.47 9.51 -25.98
N ASP A 85 -1.24 9.86 -25.54
CA ASP A 85 -0.16 8.89 -25.35
C ASP A 85 -0.19 8.22 -23.97
N ALA A 86 -0.96 8.79 -23.02
CA ALA A 86 -1.03 8.29 -21.66
C ALA A 86 -1.65 6.89 -21.60
N PRO A 87 -1.17 5.99 -20.70
CA PRO A 87 -1.72 4.65 -20.53
C PRO A 87 -3.25 4.66 -20.42
N ALA A 88 -3.93 3.80 -21.19
CA ALA A 88 -5.39 3.65 -21.15
C ALA A 88 -5.85 2.99 -19.84
N GLY A 89 -7.14 3.12 -19.52
CA GLY A 89 -7.74 2.52 -18.33
C GLY A 89 -7.86 3.51 -17.16
N ALA A 90 -7.91 2.95 -15.95
CA ALA A 90 -8.06 3.69 -14.71
C ALA A 90 -6.95 4.74 -14.52
N VAL A 91 -7.29 5.83 -13.84
CA VAL A 91 -6.41 6.97 -13.63
C VAL A 91 -5.77 6.85 -12.23
N PRO A 92 -4.43 6.93 -12.11
CA PRO A 92 -3.78 6.95 -10.80
C PRO A 92 -4.21 8.13 -9.95
N THR A 93 -4.31 7.89 -8.65
CA THR A 93 -4.57 8.85 -7.57
C THR A 93 -3.60 8.50 -6.43
N ASN A 94 -3.61 9.25 -5.32
CA ASN A 94 -2.86 8.87 -4.11
C ASN A 94 -1.36 8.70 -4.37
N ASP A 95 -0.80 9.62 -5.15
CA ASP A 95 0.60 9.57 -5.58
C ASP A 95 1.25 10.95 -5.44
N TRP A 96 2.57 11.02 -5.35
CA TRP A 96 3.35 12.26 -5.18
C TRP A 96 3.14 13.28 -6.31
N TRP A 97 2.59 12.83 -7.44
CA TRP A 97 2.34 13.61 -8.64
C TRP A 97 0.86 13.73 -9.04
N SER A 98 -0.05 13.27 -8.19
CA SER A 98 -1.49 13.22 -8.48
C SER A 98 -2.10 14.59 -8.80
N SER A 99 -1.52 15.69 -8.30
CA SER A 99 -2.01 17.06 -8.55
C SER A 99 -1.97 17.45 -10.03
N LEU A 100 -1.11 16.82 -10.85
CA LEU A 100 -1.09 17.00 -12.31
C LEU A 100 -2.36 16.50 -13.00
N LEU A 101 -2.93 15.39 -12.50
CA LEU A 101 -4.10 14.72 -13.07
C LEU A 101 -5.39 15.22 -12.43
N PHE A 102 -5.42 15.24 -11.10
CA PHE A 102 -6.63 15.53 -10.35
C PHE A 102 -7.01 17.01 -10.47
N LYS A 103 -6.02 17.92 -10.45
CA LYS A 103 -6.19 19.38 -10.51
C LYS A 103 -7.34 19.85 -9.60
N ARG A 104 -7.18 19.57 -8.30
CA ARG A 104 -8.20 19.90 -7.28
C ARG A 104 -8.34 21.42 -7.11
N THR A 105 -7.20 22.10 -6.99
CA THR A 105 -7.08 23.53 -6.67
C THR A 105 -6.47 24.33 -7.82
N ASP A 106 -5.41 23.82 -8.46
CA ASP A 106 -4.79 24.44 -9.64
C ASP A 106 -5.30 23.80 -10.94
N CYS A 107 -6.12 24.54 -11.70
CA CYS A 107 -6.72 24.06 -12.93
C CYS A 107 -5.80 24.09 -14.16
N ALA A 108 -4.67 24.79 -14.09
CA ALA A 108 -3.75 24.95 -15.22
C ALA A 108 -2.53 24.05 -15.05
N TYR A 109 -1.96 23.99 -13.85
CA TYR A 109 -0.64 23.44 -13.58
C TYR A 109 -0.70 22.32 -12.53
N SER A 110 0.16 22.37 -11.53
CA SER A 110 0.34 21.37 -10.50
C SER A 110 0.68 22.10 -9.22
N GLU A 111 0.43 21.47 -8.09
CA GLU A 111 1.14 21.84 -6.86
C GLU A 111 2.57 21.27 -6.92
N PRO A 112 3.51 21.71 -6.06
CA PRO A 112 4.86 21.19 -6.01
C PRO A 112 4.94 19.66 -5.92
N LEU A 113 5.85 19.09 -6.70
CA LEU A 113 6.02 17.66 -6.92
C LEU A 113 7.33 17.18 -6.29
N HIS A 114 7.26 16.56 -5.12
CA HIS A 114 8.44 16.21 -4.31
C HIS A 114 8.99 14.81 -4.64
N ALA A 115 9.65 14.68 -5.79
CA ALA A 115 10.21 13.40 -6.26
C ALA A 115 11.48 12.96 -5.50
N HIS A 116 12.32 13.90 -5.07
CA HIS A 116 13.66 13.67 -4.51
C HIS A 116 14.64 12.88 -5.42
N PRO A 117 15.89 13.36 -5.57
CA PRO A 117 16.51 14.44 -4.80
C PRO A 117 16.07 15.84 -5.24
N LEU A 118 15.25 15.92 -6.29
CA LEU A 118 14.67 17.17 -6.79
C LEU A 118 13.19 17.25 -6.43
N SER A 119 12.73 18.45 -6.09
CA SER A 119 11.32 18.81 -6.17
C SER A 119 11.07 19.61 -7.44
N TYR A 120 9.88 19.49 -8.02
CA TYR A 120 9.51 20.17 -9.24
C TYR A 120 8.26 21.02 -9.07
N ASP A 121 8.08 21.99 -9.95
CA ASP A 121 6.82 22.72 -10.07
C ASP A 121 6.59 23.06 -11.55
N THR A 122 5.34 23.17 -11.97
CA THR A 122 4.99 23.34 -13.38
C THR A 122 4.51 24.76 -13.66
N PHE A 123 5.04 25.36 -14.73
CA PHE A 123 4.72 26.73 -15.15
C PHE A 123 4.33 26.78 -16.61
N THR A 124 3.81 27.91 -17.07
CA THR A 124 3.38 28.10 -18.47
C THR A 124 4.48 27.77 -19.50
N ASP A 125 5.72 28.03 -19.15
CA ASP A 125 6.89 27.98 -20.04
C ASP A 125 7.85 26.82 -19.76
N GLY A 126 7.56 25.96 -18.77
CA GLY A 126 8.36 24.77 -18.51
C GLY A 126 8.27 24.19 -17.10
N LEU A 127 9.26 23.38 -16.77
CA LEU A 127 9.41 22.66 -15.51
C LEU A 127 10.43 23.36 -14.62
N GLY A 128 10.00 23.80 -13.44
CA GLY A 128 10.87 24.32 -12.39
C GLY A 128 11.50 23.18 -11.57
N PHE A 129 12.73 23.41 -11.10
CA PHE A 129 13.51 22.47 -10.30
C PHE A 129 13.89 23.15 -8.99
N SER A 130 13.83 22.39 -7.90
CA SER A 130 14.34 22.78 -6.60
C SER A 130 15.18 21.65 -6.03
N ALA A 131 16.42 21.96 -5.65
CA ALA A 131 17.25 21.10 -4.82
C ALA A 131 17.35 21.64 -3.39
N ASN A 132 16.32 22.37 -2.91
CA ASN A 132 16.34 22.96 -1.56
C ASN A 132 16.61 21.88 -0.50
N SER A 133 17.77 22.00 0.13
CA SER A 133 18.23 21.08 1.17
C SER A 133 18.21 21.69 2.57
N THR A 134 17.55 22.84 2.74
CA THR A 134 17.50 23.55 4.02
C THR A 134 16.11 23.41 4.61
N PRO A 135 15.97 22.74 5.79
CA PRO A 135 14.66 22.62 6.43
C PRO A 135 14.22 23.96 7.00
N VAL A 136 12.93 24.26 6.83
CA VAL A 136 12.20 25.27 7.58
C VAL A 136 11.50 24.56 8.72
N ILE A 137 11.83 24.94 9.96
CA ILE A 137 11.26 24.35 11.18
C ILE A 137 10.31 25.38 11.80
N SER A 138 9.12 24.94 12.19
CA SER A 138 8.12 25.76 12.86
C SER A 138 7.50 25.04 14.06
N GLY A 139 6.84 25.78 14.96
CA GLY A 139 6.24 25.22 16.18
C GLY A 139 7.19 25.17 17.37
N THR A 140 6.99 24.21 18.29
CA THR A 140 7.80 24.06 19.52
C THR A 140 8.19 22.61 19.77
N ALA A 141 9.31 22.37 20.45
CA ALA A 141 9.84 21.03 20.74
C ALA A 141 9.00 20.17 21.72
N THR A 142 7.90 20.71 22.24
CA THR A 142 7.00 19.99 23.19
C THR A 142 5.53 20.04 22.77
N GLY A 143 5.19 20.82 21.75
CA GLY A 143 3.83 20.97 21.24
C GLY A 143 3.78 20.60 19.77
N VAL A 144 2.85 21.19 19.02
CA VAL A 144 2.84 21.04 17.57
C VAL A 144 4.12 21.63 16.97
N GLY A 145 4.74 20.88 16.07
CA GLY A 145 5.97 21.25 15.39
C GLY A 145 6.05 20.61 14.01
N GLU A 146 6.67 21.30 13.06
CA GLU A 146 6.83 20.82 11.68
C GLU A 146 8.24 21.11 11.16
N PHE A 147 8.73 20.26 10.26
CA PHE A 147 9.88 20.56 9.42
C PHE A 147 9.55 20.30 7.95
N HIS A 148 9.88 21.24 7.08
CA HIS A 148 9.59 21.18 5.65
C HIS A 148 10.78 21.62 4.82
N TYR A 149 10.94 21.05 3.64
CA TYR A 149 11.92 21.42 2.62
C TYR A 149 11.17 22.06 1.44
N PRO A 150 10.61 23.27 1.62
CA PRO A 150 9.66 23.83 0.67
C PRO A 150 10.31 24.05 -0.70
N TYR A 151 9.52 23.88 -1.74
CA TYR A 151 9.96 24.14 -3.10
C TYR A 151 10.48 25.58 -3.24
N THR A 152 11.74 25.70 -3.68
CA THR A 152 12.39 26.97 -4.01
C THR A 152 13.09 26.82 -5.35
N GLN A 153 12.62 27.53 -6.38
CA GLN A 153 13.10 27.34 -7.74
C GLN A 153 14.59 27.73 -7.90
N ASP A 154 15.41 26.76 -8.31
CA ASP A 154 16.80 26.95 -8.72
C ASP A 154 16.90 27.27 -10.21
N ILE A 155 16.24 26.45 -11.03
CA ILE A 155 16.18 26.58 -12.48
C ILE A 155 14.78 26.31 -13.01
N ARG A 156 14.50 26.81 -14.21
CA ARG A 156 13.33 26.48 -15.02
C ARG A 156 13.78 25.99 -16.39
N VAL A 157 13.39 24.77 -16.74
CA VAL A 157 13.74 24.12 -18.00
C VAL A 157 12.55 24.17 -18.94
N GLY A 158 12.74 24.75 -20.13
CA GLY A 158 11.66 25.08 -21.05
C GLY A 158 12.06 25.08 -22.52
N VAL A 159 11.17 25.63 -23.35
CA VAL A 159 11.43 25.91 -24.77
C VAL A 159 11.25 27.41 -25.00
N ALA A 160 12.16 28.03 -25.75
CA ALA A 160 12.12 29.46 -26.02
C ALA A 160 10.77 29.90 -26.64
N GLY A 161 10.04 30.76 -25.92
CA GLY A 161 8.74 31.29 -26.34
C GLY A 161 7.54 30.36 -26.10
N LEU A 162 7.72 29.23 -25.42
CA LEU A 162 6.62 28.36 -25.00
C LEU A 162 5.72 29.09 -23.99
N ALA A 163 4.42 29.06 -24.25
CA ALA A 163 3.40 29.59 -23.35
C ALA A 163 2.19 28.64 -23.31
N ALA A 164 2.35 27.48 -22.66
CA ALA A 164 1.29 26.50 -22.54
C ALA A 164 0.21 27.01 -21.57
N PRO A 165 -1.08 26.99 -21.96
CA PRO A 165 -2.17 27.43 -21.10
C PRO A 165 -2.45 26.42 -19.97
N THR A 166 -2.07 25.16 -20.16
CA THR A 166 -2.23 24.08 -19.18
C THR A 166 -1.12 23.05 -19.35
N VAL A 167 -0.79 22.34 -18.28
CA VAL A 167 0.07 21.15 -18.30
C VAL A 167 -0.78 19.90 -18.22
N LYS A 168 -0.52 18.95 -19.12
CA LYS A 168 -1.14 17.63 -19.18
C LYS A 168 -0.15 16.54 -18.79
N VAL A 169 -0.62 15.32 -18.59
CA VAL A 169 0.25 14.15 -18.40
C VAL A 169 0.28 13.30 -19.68
N ALA A 170 1.48 13.06 -20.19
CA ALA A 170 1.72 12.23 -21.37
C ALA A 170 1.93 10.74 -21.05
N GLY A 171 2.26 10.41 -19.81
CA GLY A 171 2.45 9.03 -19.38
C GLY A 171 2.96 8.95 -17.94
N TRP A 172 2.91 7.75 -17.40
CA TRP A 172 3.43 7.40 -16.09
C TRP A 172 3.85 5.92 -16.08
N THR A 173 4.64 5.56 -15.08
CA THR A 173 5.10 4.19 -14.80
C THR A 173 4.95 3.99 -13.28
N ASP A 174 5.64 3.02 -12.67
CA ASP A 174 5.52 2.78 -11.23
C ASP A 174 5.98 3.94 -10.34
N TRP A 175 7.01 4.69 -10.73
CA TRP A 175 7.48 5.85 -9.94
C TRP A 175 7.99 7.02 -10.79
N THR A 176 7.55 7.10 -12.05
CA THR A 176 7.85 8.24 -12.93
C THR A 176 6.59 8.79 -13.58
N VAL A 177 6.56 10.09 -13.82
CA VAL A 177 5.52 10.78 -14.60
C VAL A 177 6.17 11.59 -15.72
N THR A 178 5.43 11.78 -16.82
CA THR A 178 5.82 12.65 -17.93
C THR A 178 4.83 13.79 -18.11
N PRO A 179 5.03 14.96 -17.48
CA PRO A 179 4.24 16.15 -17.78
C PRO A 179 4.52 16.67 -19.20
N TYR A 180 3.51 17.31 -19.79
CA TYR A 180 3.46 17.76 -21.17
C TYR A 180 2.91 19.18 -21.30
N TRP A 181 3.67 20.03 -21.98
CA TRP A 181 3.33 21.40 -22.34
C TRP A 181 3.10 21.51 -23.84
N SER A 182 2.11 22.30 -24.24
CA SER A 182 1.89 22.67 -25.64
C SER A 182 1.17 24.01 -25.75
N ASP A 183 1.68 24.89 -26.63
CA ASP A 183 1.01 26.13 -27.05
C ASP A 183 0.45 26.04 -28.49
N GLY A 184 0.52 24.85 -29.10
CA GLY A 184 0.15 24.59 -30.49
C GLY A 184 1.28 24.76 -31.50
N ALA A 185 2.35 25.51 -31.17
CA ALA A 185 3.53 25.69 -32.02
C ALA A 185 4.79 25.02 -31.42
N ARG A 186 4.86 24.95 -30.10
CA ARG A 186 5.98 24.41 -29.31
C ARG A 186 5.46 23.38 -28.33
N THR A 187 6.32 22.42 -28.01
CA THR A 187 5.99 21.39 -27.02
C THR A 187 7.18 21.06 -26.15
N LEU A 188 6.91 20.68 -24.90
CA LEU A 188 7.89 20.09 -23.99
C LEU A 188 7.30 18.82 -23.36
N ARG A 189 8.09 17.75 -23.31
CA ARG A 189 7.88 16.59 -22.41
C ARG A 189 9.03 16.52 -21.44
N ALA A 190 8.74 16.22 -20.18
CA ALA A 190 9.75 16.00 -19.16
C ALA A 190 9.46 14.70 -18.42
N THR A 191 10.32 13.67 -18.51
CA THR A 191 10.19 12.49 -17.64
C THR A 191 10.96 12.74 -16.35
N ILE A 192 10.23 12.70 -15.24
CA ILE A 192 10.71 12.88 -13.87
C ILE A 192 10.20 11.73 -12.99
N GLY A 193 10.86 11.47 -11.87
CA GLY A 193 10.42 10.41 -10.97
C GLY A 193 11.21 10.31 -9.69
N HIS A 194 10.67 9.55 -8.74
CA HIS A 194 11.35 9.29 -7.49
C HIS A 194 12.74 8.70 -7.70
N GLY A 195 13.70 9.20 -6.95
CA GLY A 195 15.07 8.70 -6.96
C GLY A 195 15.82 8.92 -8.27
N LEU A 196 15.32 9.77 -9.19
CA LEU A 196 16.02 10.15 -10.40
C LEU A 196 16.70 11.52 -10.24
N PRO A 197 18.05 11.58 -10.18
CA PRO A 197 18.76 12.86 -10.28
C PRO A 197 18.63 13.50 -11.66
N PHE A 198 18.25 12.73 -12.68
CA PHE A 198 18.01 13.18 -14.04
C PHE A 198 16.54 13.53 -14.27
N ALA A 199 16.31 14.59 -15.02
CA ALA A 199 15.08 14.81 -15.77
C ALA A 199 15.38 14.72 -17.27
N TYR A 200 14.54 14.01 -18.01
CA TYR A 200 14.74 13.73 -19.44
C TYR A 200 13.74 14.50 -20.29
N PHE A 201 14.21 15.21 -21.30
CA PHE A 201 13.37 16.15 -22.07
C PHE A 201 13.25 15.79 -23.53
N GLN A 202 12.08 16.10 -24.10
CA GLN A 202 11.85 16.20 -25.53
C GLN A 202 11.21 17.56 -25.84
N ALA A 203 11.79 18.31 -26.75
CA ALA A 203 11.41 19.67 -27.09
C ALA A 203 11.19 19.83 -28.60
N THR A 204 10.15 20.56 -28.98
CA THR A 204 9.89 20.92 -30.39
C THR A 204 9.47 22.39 -30.52
N GLY A 205 9.66 22.97 -31.71
CA GLY A 205 9.20 24.32 -32.05
C GLY A 205 10.08 25.48 -31.58
N GLY A 206 11.20 25.22 -30.88
CA GLY A 206 12.14 26.24 -30.44
C GLY A 206 13.35 25.67 -29.72
N ASP A 207 14.27 26.56 -29.34
CA ASP A 207 15.49 26.22 -28.60
C ASP A 207 15.17 25.75 -27.18
N ALA A 208 15.95 24.80 -26.67
CA ALA A 208 15.90 24.45 -25.25
C ALA A 208 16.48 25.60 -24.41
N VAL A 209 15.81 25.93 -23.32
CA VAL A 209 16.25 26.95 -22.37
C VAL A 209 16.31 26.40 -20.95
N VAL A 210 17.32 26.84 -20.21
CA VAL A 210 17.44 26.67 -18.76
C VAL A 210 17.62 28.06 -18.18
N ASP A 211 16.55 28.58 -17.59
CA ASP A 211 16.53 29.87 -16.91
C ASP A 211 16.87 29.67 -15.43
N THR A 212 17.85 30.39 -14.94
CA THR A 212 18.41 30.24 -13.58
C THR A 212 17.90 31.34 -12.66
N SER A 213 17.64 31.02 -11.39
CA SER A 213 17.09 31.97 -10.41
C SER A 213 18.03 33.12 -10.06
N SER A 214 19.33 32.93 -10.30
CA SER A 214 20.38 33.96 -10.28
C SER A 214 21.37 33.70 -11.41
N THR A 215 22.25 34.66 -11.72
CA THR A 215 23.37 34.43 -12.65
C THR A 215 24.16 33.18 -12.21
N PRO A 216 24.31 32.17 -13.09
CA PRO A 216 24.94 30.91 -12.71
C PRO A 216 26.46 31.03 -12.80
N THR A 217 27.17 30.31 -11.93
CA THR A 217 28.62 30.11 -12.07
C THR A 217 28.86 28.92 -12.99
N VAL A 218 29.28 29.17 -14.22
CA VAL A 218 29.60 28.11 -15.18
C VAL A 218 31.02 27.61 -14.92
N TRP A 219 31.14 26.39 -14.41
CA TRP A 219 32.44 25.75 -14.14
C TRP A 219 32.89 24.83 -15.26
N SER A 220 32.01 24.48 -16.20
CA SER A 220 32.37 23.81 -17.46
C SER A 220 31.36 24.13 -18.56
N ASN A 221 31.84 24.42 -19.77
CA ASN A 221 31.01 24.50 -20.97
C ASN A 221 31.84 23.96 -22.15
N SER A 222 31.54 22.75 -22.59
CA SER A 222 32.33 22.04 -23.61
C SER A 222 31.40 21.30 -24.56
N GLY A 223 31.19 21.88 -25.74
CA GLY A 223 30.31 21.33 -26.77
C GLY A 223 28.90 21.09 -26.22
N ALA A 224 28.46 19.84 -26.28
CA ALA A 224 27.10 19.43 -25.91
C ALA A 224 26.83 19.41 -24.39
N THR A 225 27.84 19.66 -23.54
CA THR A 225 27.71 19.57 -22.08
C THR A 225 28.01 20.90 -21.43
N ILE A 226 27.14 21.34 -20.52
CA ILE A 226 27.37 22.51 -19.67
C ILE A 226 27.11 22.17 -18.21
N GLY A 227 28.09 22.48 -17.36
CA GLY A 227 28.04 22.33 -15.91
C GLY A 227 28.07 23.69 -15.22
N PHE A 228 27.13 23.92 -14.32
CA PHE A 228 26.95 25.21 -13.67
C PHE A 228 26.44 25.09 -12.24
N THR A 229 26.73 26.10 -11.43
CA THR A 229 26.23 26.24 -10.05
C THR A 229 25.22 27.38 -9.99
N VAL A 230 24.06 27.14 -9.40
CA VAL A 230 23.05 28.17 -9.08
C VAL A 230 22.41 27.82 -7.75
N ALA A 231 22.07 28.81 -6.93
CA ALA A 231 21.47 28.60 -5.61
C ALA A 231 22.28 27.61 -4.72
N ARG A 232 23.60 27.54 -4.91
CA ARG A 232 24.56 26.60 -4.25
C ARG A 232 24.46 25.13 -4.67
N HIS A 233 23.64 24.82 -5.68
CA HIS A 233 23.49 23.47 -6.21
C HIS A 233 24.18 23.36 -7.58
N ASP A 234 24.85 22.23 -7.83
CA ASP A 234 25.51 21.97 -9.10
C ASP A 234 24.62 21.16 -10.04
N TYR A 235 24.36 21.72 -11.21
CA TYR A 235 23.59 21.09 -12.28
C TYR A 235 24.48 20.84 -13.50
N VAL A 236 24.09 19.85 -14.31
CA VAL A 236 24.67 19.62 -15.63
C VAL A 236 23.56 19.39 -16.65
N ALA A 237 23.64 20.08 -17.78
CA ALA A 237 22.78 19.85 -18.93
C ALA A 237 23.58 19.17 -20.06
N TYR A 238 22.98 18.13 -20.64
CA TYR A 238 23.54 17.34 -21.72
C TYR A 238 22.63 17.44 -22.94
N ALA A 239 23.12 18.14 -23.97
CA ALA A 239 22.50 18.25 -25.27
C ALA A 239 23.02 17.14 -26.20
N PRO A 240 22.45 16.99 -27.40
CA PRO A 240 22.90 16.01 -28.35
C PRO A 240 24.31 16.25 -28.89
N SER A 241 24.99 15.20 -29.38
CA SER A 241 26.29 15.36 -30.04
C SER A 241 26.22 16.36 -31.20
N GLY A 242 27.14 17.33 -31.21
CA GLY A 242 27.19 18.42 -32.18
C GLY A 242 26.41 19.69 -31.77
N ALA A 243 25.65 19.65 -30.67
CA ALA A 243 25.06 20.84 -30.08
C ALA A 243 26.09 21.64 -29.26
N SER A 244 25.75 22.89 -28.97
CA SER A 244 26.49 23.77 -28.06
C SER A 244 25.52 24.51 -27.13
N TRP A 245 26.02 24.96 -25.98
CA TRP A 245 25.28 25.81 -25.04
C TRP A 245 25.78 27.24 -25.04
N THR A 246 24.86 28.20 -25.10
CA THR A 246 25.14 29.63 -24.98
C THR A 246 24.58 30.17 -23.67
N VAL A 247 25.33 31.04 -23.00
CA VAL A 247 24.96 31.64 -21.71
C VAL A 247 24.84 33.14 -21.87
N SER A 248 23.70 33.69 -21.47
CA SER A 248 23.42 35.13 -21.50
C SER A 248 22.67 35.54 -20.25
N GLY A 249 23.38 36.15 -19.29
CA GLY A 249 22.83 36.47 -17.97
C GLY A 249 22.39 35.20 -17.24
N GLY A 250 21.14 35.15 -16.80
CA GLY A 250 20.52 33.97 -16.18
C GLY A 250 19.94 32.95 -17.15
N ARG A 251 20.17 33.06 -18.46
CA ARG A 251 19.62 32.14 -19.46
C ARG A 251 20.72 31.31 -20.11
N ILE A 252 20.56 29.98 -20.07
CA ILE A 252 21.38 29.00 -20.79
C ILE A 252 20.51 28.43 -21.91
N SER A 253 21.01 28.38 -23.15
CA SER A 253 20.21 27.97 -24.31
C SER A 253 20.98 27.08 -25.29
N SER A 254 20.24 26.21 -25.98
CA SER A 254 20.79 25.36 -27.04
C SER A 254 19.74 25.06 -28.11
N THR A 255 20.16 25.09 -29.37
CA THR A 255 19.35 24.62 -30.51
C THR A 255 19.22 23.09 -30.54
N LEU A 256 19.94 22.39 -29.65
CA LEU A 256 20.03 20.92 -29.59
C LEU A 256 20.49 20.28 -30.90
N ALA A 257 21.19 21.04 -31.75
CA ALA A 257 21.52 20.67 -33.12
C ALA A 257 20.29 20.15 -33.92
N GLY A 258 19.09 20.67 -33.60
CA GLY A 258 17.83 20.29 -34.24
C GLY A 258 17.29 18.90 -33.88
N ARG A 259 17.88 18.18 -32.90
CA ARG A 259 17.47 16.80 -32.58
C ARG A 259 16.37 16.70 -31.50
N GLY A 260 16.11 17.76 -30.75
CA GLY A 260 14.92 17.87 -29.90
C GLY A 260 14.91 17.01 -28.63
N TYR A 261 16.03 16.46 -28.17
CA TYR A 261 16.15 15.80 -26.86
C TYR A 261 17.33 16.33 -26.06
N PHE A 262 17.23 16.32 -24.74
CA PHE A 262 18.31 16.65 -23.82
C PHE A 262 17.98 16.14 -22.41
N SER A 263 18.92 16.20 -21.49
CA SER A 263 18.69 15.87 -20.07
C SER A 263 19.35 16.89 -19.16
N VAL A 264 18.77 17.11 -17.99
CA VAL A 264 19.37 17.91 -16.91
C VAL A 264 19.51 17.04 -15.67
N ALA A 265 20.67 17.08 -15.02
CA ALA A 265 20.94 16.34 -13.80
C ALA A 265 21.40 17.25 -12.66
N LEU A 266 20.94 16.95 -11.45
CA LEU A 266 21.53 17.45 -10.21
C LEU A 266 22.74 16.60 -9.84
N LEU A 267 23.89 17.20 -9.51
CA LEU A 267 25.05 16.46 -9.01
C LEU A 267 25.03 16.37 -7.47
N PRO A 268 25.46 15.24 -6.86
CA PRO A 268 25.50 15.08 -5.41
C PRO A 268 26.75 15.73 -4.81
N THR A 269 26.99 17.00 -5.11
CA THR A 269 28.12 17.78 -4.62
C THR A 269 27.77 18.50 -3.32
N THR A 270 28.80 19.03 -2.66
CA THR A 270 28.63 19.91 -1.50
C THR A 270 29.33 21.24 -1.76
N ALA A 271 29.13 22.22 -0.89
CA ALA A 271 29.86 23.49 -0.96
C ALA A 271 31.40 23.31 -0.93
N GLY A 272 31.88 22.21 -0.33
CA GLY A 272 33.31 21.86 -0.28
C GLY A 272 33.82 21.08 -1.51
N SER A 273 32.96 20.67 -2.43
CA SER A 273 33.40 19.94 -3.62
C SER A 273 34.32 20.80 -4.49
N THR A 274 35.35 20.18 -5.06
CA THR A 274 36.33 20.79 -5.96
C THR A 274 35.83 20.83 -7.41
N ALA A 275 36.46 21.64 -8.26
CA ALA A 275 36.15 21.66 -9.69
C ALA A 275 36.42 20.29 -10.37
N ALA A 276 37.45 19.57 -9.89
CA ALA A 276 37.78 18.22 -10.39
C ALA A 276 36.67 17.21 -10.04
N GLU A 277 36.12 17.26 -8.82
CA GLU A 277 35.00 16.39 -8.42
C GLU A 277 33.74 16.69 -9.23
N ARG A 278 33.39 17.98 -9.43
CA ARG A 278 32.27 18.38 -10.29
C ARG A 278 32.41 17.82 -11.70
N THR A 279 33.59 18.02 -12.29
CA THR A 279 33.89 17.56 -13.66
C THR A 279 33.87 16.04 -13.77
N SER A 280 34.37 15.33 -12.76
CA SER A 280 34.36 13.87 -12.70
C SER A 280 32.94 13.31 -12.58
N LEU A 281 32.11 13.88 -11.71
CA LEU A 281 30.70 13.52 -11.58
C LEU A 281 29.92 13.81 -12.86
N ALA A 282 30.14 14.96 -13.48
CA ALA A 282 29.55 15.32 -14.77
C ALA A 282 29.94 14.33 -15.88
N ALA A 283 31.21 13.96 -15.98
CA ALA A 283 31.65 12.95 -16.94
C ALA A 283 31.01 11.58 -16.65
N SER A 284 30.89 11.19 -15.38
CA SER A 284 30.27 9.92 -14.98
C SER A 284 28.78 9.88 -15.36
N TYR A 285 28.04 10.94 -15.05
CA TYR A 285 26.61 11.09 -15.37
C TYR A 285 26.39 11.19 -16.89
N GLY A 286 27.27 11.89 -17.60
CA GLY A 286 27.23 12.03 -19.06
C GLY A 286 27.22 10.71 -19.82
N ARG A 287 27.75 9.61 -19.25
CA ARG A 287 27.67 8.26 -19.84
C ARG A 287 26.24 7.73 -19.96
N TYR A 288 25.33 8.23 -19.12
CA TYR A 288 23.94 7.79 -19.00
C TYR A 288 22.93 8.86 -19.45
N ALA A 289 23.38 10.09 -19.68
CA ALA A 289 22.53 11.26 -19.95
C ALA A 289 21.58 11.09 -21.15
N HIS A 290 21.96 10.29 -22.15
CA HIS A 290 21.13 10.01 -23.33
C HIS A 290 20.34 8.69 -23.24
N ALA A 291 20.47 7.93 -22.14
CA ALA A 291 19.66 6.74 -21.87
C ALA A 291 18.39 7.15 -21.10
N HIS A 292 17.45 7.78 -21.80
CA HIS A 292 16.26 8.35 -21.16
C HIS A 292 15.39 7.25 -20.55
N VAL A 293 15.07 7.34 -19.26
CA VAL A 293 14.14 6.40 -18.61
C VAL A 293 12.76 6.54 -19.25
N THR A 294 12.21 5.41 -19.68
CA THR A 294 10.90 5.33 -20.35
C THR A 294 9.95 4.34 -19.72
N ASP A 295 10.45 3.43 -18.87
CA ASP A 295 9.61 2.56 -18.05
C ASP A 295 10.30 2.29 -16.71
N THR A 296 9.52 2.19 -15.64
CA THR A 296 9.98 1.73 -14.33
C THR A 296 9.03 0.69 -13.78
N ARG A 297 9.60 -0.35 -13.18
CA ARG A 297 8.81 -1.51 -12.76
C ARG A 297 9.34 -2.17 -11.50
N VAL A 298 8.45 -2.34 -10.53
CA VAL A 298 8.66 -3.15 -9.34
C VAL A 298 8.24 -4.58 -9.61
N SER A 299 9.03 -5.50 -9.07
CA SER A 299 8.66 -6.90 -8.86
C SER A 299 9.10 -7.33 -7.48
N TYR A 300 8.34 -8.20 -6.85
CA TYR A 300 8.63 -8.69 -5.51
C TYR A 300 8.46 -10.21 -5.44
N ALA A 301 9.19 -10.84 -4.54
CA ALA A 301 9.11 -12.27 -4.29
C ALA A 301 9.26 -12.55 -2.80
N TYR A 302 8.26 -13.22 -2.22
CA TYR A 302 8.31 -13.74 -0.87
C TYR A 302 8.83 -15.18 -0.88
N ASP A 303 10.03 -15.39 -0.35
CA ASP A 303 10.52 -16.73 -0.03
C ASP A 303 9.95 -17.13 1.34
N GLN A 304 8.86 -17.90 1.29
CA GLN A 304 8.21 -18.40 2.49
C GLN A 304 9.14 -19.29 3.33
N ALA A 305 10.09 -20.04 2.74
CA ALA A 305 10.93 -20.95 3.52
C ALA A 305 11.92 -20.20 4.43
N THR A 306 12.39 -19.02 3.98
CA THR A 306 13.35 -18.18 4.72
C THR A 306 12.72 -16.94 5.35
N SER A 307 11.44 -16.70 5.06
CA SER A 307 10.69 -15.48 5.38
C SER A 307 11.35 -14.21 4.84
N ARG A 308 11.83 -14.27 3.59
CA ARG A 308 12.57 -13.16 2.97
C ARG A 308 11.72 -12.52 1.88
N MET A 309 11.49 -11.22 1.99
CA MET A 309 10.92 -10.40 0.92
C MET A 309 12.05 -9.79 0.11
N THR A 310 12.09 -10.07 -1.19
CA THR A 310 13.03 -9.43 -2.13
C THR A 310 12.26 -8.57 -3.11
N THR A 311 12.61 -7.29 -3.20
CA THR A 311 11.98 -6.33 -4.12
C THR A 311 13.03 -5.86 -5.14
N THR A 312 12.69 -5.91 -6.43
CA THR A 312 13.53 -5.44 -7.53
C THR A 312 12.90 -4.20 -8.17
N TYR A 313 13.65 -3.12 -8.21
CA TYR A 313 13.29 -1.86 -8.85
C TYR A 313 14.02 -1.76 -10.18
N ALA A 314 13.33 -1.98 -11.29
CA ALA A 314 13.90 -2.03 -12.63
C ALA A 314 13.61 -0.77 -13.45
N TYR A 315 14.55 -0.42 -14.32
CA TYR A 315 14.50 0.72 -15.21
C TYR A 315 14.68 0.27 -16.65
N THR A 316 13.77 0.66 -17.52
CA THR A 316 13.94 0.58 -18.96
C THR A 316 14.30 1.96 -19.50
N THR A 317 15.35 2.02 -20.31
CA THR A 317 15.78 3.26 -20.95
C THR A 317 15.74 3.14 -22.47
N THR A 318 15.48 4.27 -23.12
CA THR A 318 15.61 4.46 -24.55
C THR A 318 16.85 5.30 -24.84
N ALA A 319 17.84 4.71 -25.49
CA ALA A 319 19.02 5.44 -25.94
C ALA A 319 18.65 6.44 -27.04
N ARG A 320 18.81 7.74 -26.76
CA ARG A 320 18.73 8.81 -27.75
C ARG A 320 20.03 8.96 -28.53
N GLU A 321 21.16 8.58 -27.92
CA GLU A 321 22.47 8.40 -28.54
C GLU A 321 23.22 7.25 -27.89
N GLY A 322 24.17 6.69 -28.64
CA GLY A 322 24.95 5.55 -28.19
C GLY A 322 24.09 4.31 -27.94
N THR A 323 24.57 3.44 -27.07
CA THR A 323 23.95 2.13 -26.78
C THR A 323 23.74 1.87 -25.28
N THR A 324 24.03 2.86 -24.43
CA THR A 324 23.87 2.74 -22.98
C THR A 324 22.41 2.48 -22.62
N LYS A 325 22.17 1.53 -21.71
CA LYS A 325 20.83 1.22 -21.17
C LYS A 325 20.69 1.50 -19.67
N GLN A 326 21.74 2.01 -19.06
CA GLN A 326 21.83 2.25 -17.61
C GLN A 326 21.48 3.70 -17.28
N THR A 327 21.05 3.94 -16.04
CA THR A 327 20.77 5.27 -15.48
C THR A 327 21.55 5.48 -14.16
N VAL A 328 21.41 6.66 -13.59
CA VAL A 328 21.80 6.97 -12.21
C VAL A 328 20.54 7.12 -11.36
N VAL A 329 20.57 6.57 -10.14
CA VAL A 329 19.46 6.57 -9.20
C VAL A 329 19.93 6.92 -7.80
N SER A 330 19.06 7.44 -6.96
CA SER A 330 19.30 7.70 -5.55
C SER A 330 18.25 7.02 -4.68
N LEU A 331 18.70 6.33 -3.65
CA LEU A 331 17.90 5.46 -2.80
C LEU A 331 17.58 6.17 -1.49
N TYR A 332 16.34 6.08 -1.01
CA TYR A 332 15.96 6.53 0.33
C TYR A 332 16.55 5.65 1.45
N PRO A 333 16.55 6.11 2.72
CA PRO A 333 17.02 5.32 3.87
C PRO A 333 16.48 3.89 3.95
N HIS A 334 15.17 3.69 3.86
CA HIS A 334 14.58 2.35 3.94
C HIS A 334 15.12 1.40 2.84
N GLN A 335 15.46 1.95 1.67
CA GLN A 335 15.99 1.19 0.53
C GLN A 335 17.48 0.89 0.69
N TRP A 336 18.31 1.89 1.00
CA TRP A 336 19.76 1.65 1.07
C TRP A 336 20.18 0.88 2.32
N LYS A 337 19.39 0.93 3.40
CA LYS A 337 19.62 0.09 4.60
C LYS A 337 19.36 -1.39 4.35
N THR A 338 18.54 -1.71 3.34
CA THR A 338 18.17 -3.09 2.95
C THR A 338 18.70 -3.47 1.56
N LEU A 339 19.57 -2.66 0.96
CA LEU A 339 20.13 -2.85 -0.38
C LEU A 339 20.96 -4.13 -0.47
N THR A 340 20.79 -4.88 -1.56
CA THR A 340 21.58 -6.07 -1.84
C THR A 340 22.08 -6.09 -3.28
N GLY A 341 23.27 -6.65 -3.50
CA GLY A 341 23.86 -6.83 -4.83
C GLY A 341 24.37 -5.54 -5.51
N SER A 342 24.46 -4.43 -4.80
CA SER A 342 24.98 -3.15 -5.33
C SER A 342 25.63 -2.31 -4.23
N THR A 343 26.55 -1.43 -4.61
CA THR A 343 27.28 -0.56 -3.68
C THR A 343 27.13 0.90 -4.11
N PRO A 344 26.58 1.77 -3.24
CA PRO A 344 26.50 3.20 -3.52
C PRO A 344 27.87 3.87 -3.65
N ILE A 345 27.93 4.93 -4.46
CA ILE A 345 29.07 5.86 -4.43
C ILE A 345 29.06 6.64 -3.11
N THR A 346 30.19 7.27 -2.78
CA THR A 346 30.36 8.03 -1.52
C THR A 346 29.42 9.23 -1.40
N GLN A 347 29.13 9.89 -2.52
CA GLN A 347 28.29 11.07 -2.57
C GLN A 347 26.82 10.73 -2.34
N THR A 348 26.09 11.64 -1.69
CA THR A 348 24.68 11.48 -1.31
C THR A 348 23.92 12.78 -1.53
N TYR A 349 22.60 12.70 -1.69
CA TYR A 349 21.72 13.88 -1.67
C TYR A 349 21.07 14.05 -0.29
N PRO A 350 20.94 15.28 0.23
CA PRO A 350 19.99 15.56 1.29
C PRO A 350 18.55 15.43 0.76
N SER A 351 17.61 15.02 1.61
CA SER A 351 16.18 14.98 1.28
C SER A 351 15.34 15.15 2.55
N ALA A 352 14.04 15.39 2.39
CA ALA A 352 13.08 15.43 3.49
C ALA A 352 12.94 14.10 4.25
N ARG A 353 13.51 13.02 3.71
CA ARG A 353 13.49 11.66 4.27
C ARG A 353 14.83 11.24 4.85
N GLY A 354 15.78 12.16 5.01
CA GLY A 354 17.18 11.85 5.35
C GLY A 354 18.08 11.75 4.11
N ARG A 355 19.29 11.21 4.27
CA ARG A 355 20.29 11.16 3.18
C ARG A 355 19.97 10.07 2.17
N MET A 356 19.92 10.43 0.89
CA MET A 356 19.76 9.48 -0.21
C MET A 356 21.12 9.03 -0.78
N LYS A 357 21.35 7.73 -0.88
CA LYS A 357 22.60 7.13 -1.41
C LYS A 357 22.50 6.87 -2.92
N VAL A 358 23.58 7.07 -3.67
CA VAL A 358 23.53 7.07 -5.14
C VAL A 358 24.10 5.78 -5.74
N LEU A 359 23.38 5.17 -6.67
CA LEU A 359 23.88 4.13 -7.57
C LEU A 359 24.02 4.68 -8.98
N ALA A 360 25.21 4.59 -9.57
CA ALA A 360 25.47 5.04 -10.93
C ALA A 360 25.69 3.86 -11.87
N GLY A 361 25.06 3.88 -13.04
CA GLY A 361 25.22 2.84 -14.05
C GLY A 361 24.41 1.58 -13.76
N VAL A 362 23.16 1.75 -13.35
CA VAL A 362 22.27 0.62 -13.04
C VAL A 362 21.11 0.52 -14.03
N THR A 363 20.67 -0.71 -14.30
CA THR A 363 19.36 -1.00 -14.91
C THR A 363 18.34 -1.44 -13.88
N GLN A 364 18.78 -1.76 -12.67
CA GLN A 364 17.94 -2.17 -11.55
C GLN A 364 18.71 -2.08 -10.24
N PHE A 365 18.01 -2.06 -9.11
CA PHE A 365 18.56 -2.40 -7.80
C PHE A 365 17.59 -3.29 -7.02
N ARG A 366 18.06 -3.90 -5.93
CA ARG A 366 17.26 -4.81 -5.09
C ARG A 366 17.34 -4.45 -3.62
N THR A 367 16.20 -4.54 -2.93
CA THR A 367 16.15 -4.58 -1.48
C THR A 367 15.82 -5.99 -1.01
N ALA A 368 16.24 -6.34 0.20
CA ALA A 368 15.85 -7.59 0.82
C ALA A 368 15.63 -7.41 2.32
N THR A 369 14.41 -7.73 2.76
CA THR A 369 13.97 -7.54 4.15
C THR A 369 13.44 -8.87 4.68
N THR A 370 13.74 -9.18 5.94
CA THR A 370 13.13 -10.32 6.62
C THR A 370 11.72 -9.95 7.05
N PHE A 371 10.73 -10.74 6.66
CA PHE A 371 9.40 -10.66 7.25
C PHE A 371 9.41 -11.41 8.59
N HIS A 372 9.19 -10.70 9.69
CA HIS A 372 9.20 -11.29 11.03
C HIS A 372 7.86 -11.95 11.43
N GLY A 373 6.93 -12.04 10.48
CA GLY A 373 5.61 -12.62 10.67
C GLY A 373 4.63 -11.68 11.38
N VAL A 374 3.35 -12.05 11.30
CA VAL A 374 2.23 -11.39 11.99
C VAL A 374 1.42 -12.45 12.73
N LEU A 375 0.52 -12.04 13.62
CA LEU A 375 -0.42 -12.95 14.28
C LEU A 375 -1.86 -12.47 14.07
N PRO A 376 -2.86 -13.37 13.99
CA PRO A 376 -4.26 -12.98 14.11
C PRO A 376 -4.54 -12.27 15.44
N GLU A 377 -3.91 -12.76 16.52
CA GLU A 377 -3.93 -12.23 17.88
C GLU A 377 -2.79 -12.85 18.73
N LEU A 378 -2.36 -12.19 19.81
CA LEU A 378 -1.40 -12.72 20.77
C LEU A 378 -1.94 -13.97 21.48
N PRO A 379 -1.11 -14.98 21.78
CA PRO A 379 -1.56 -16.18 22.49
C PRO A 379 -1.86 -15.86 23.96
N ALA A 380 -2.89 -16.50 24.55
CA ALA A 380 -3.36 -16.28 25.92
C ALA A 380 -2.47 -16.97 26.99
N VAL A 381 -1.16 -16.75 26.95
CA VAL A 381 -0.20 -17.35 27.88
C VAL A 381 -0.22 -16.70 29.27
N GLY A 382 -0.64 -15.44 29.35
CA GLY A 382 -0.66 -14.64 30.56
C GLY A 382 -2.04 -14.55 31.22
N ASP A 383 -3.10 -14.71 30.45
CA ASP A 383 -4.49 -14.53 30.87
C ASP A 383 -5.42 -15.70 30.48
N GLY A 384 -4.88 -16.80 29.96
CA GLY A 384 -5.65 -18.01 29.65
C GLY A 384 -6.02 -18.87 30.87
N SER A 385 -5.70 -18.44 32.11
CA SER A 385 -6.10 -19.16 33.33
C SER A 385 -6.18 -18.24 34.57
N GLY A 386 -6.77 -18.75 35.66
CA GLY A 386 -6.76 -18.09 36.97
C GLY A 386 -7.55 -16.77 37.03
N ALA A 387 -7.07 -15.84 37.86
CA ALA A 387 -7.75 -14.57 38.10
C ALA A 387 -7.69 -13.61 36.90
N ASP A 388 -6.61 -13.66 36.11
CA ASP A 388 -6.49 -12.87 34.88
C ASP A 388 -7.52 -13.36 33.84
N LEU A 389 -7.75 -14.67 33.70
CA LEU A 389 -8.83 -15.21 32.85
C LEU A 389 -10.22 -14.77 33.31
N ALA A 390 -10.48 -14.76 34.62
CA ALA A 390 -11.75 -14.28 35.15
C ALA A 390 -11.97 -12.80 34.78
N THR A 391 -10.92 -11.98 34.90
CA THR A 391 -10.96 -10.55 34.53
C THR A 391 -11.26 -10.37 33.04
N LEU A 392 -10.56 -11.12 32.18
CA LEU A 392 -10.78 -11.08 30.73
C LEU A 392 -12.20 -11.51 30.36
N ARG A 393 -12.71 -12.60 30.96
CA ARG A 393 -14.08 -13.09 30.70
C ARG A 393 -15.15 -12.09 31.13
N ASP A 394 -14.96 -11.40 32.25
CA ASP A 394 -15.89 -10.35 32.68
C ASP A 394 -15.90 -9.17 31.68
N GLN A 395 -14.73 -8.78 31.18
CA GLN A 395 -14.61 -7.72 30.16
C GLN A 395 -15.20 -8.14 28.81
N LEU A 396 -14.98 -9.38 28.37
CA LEU A 396 -15.60 -9.95 27.16
C LEU A 396 -17.13 -10.01 27.27
N ALA A 397 -17.64 -10.46 28.42
CA ALA A 397 -19.07 -10.52 28.69
C ALA A 397 -19.72 -9.11 28.66
N ALA A 398 -19.01 -8.07 29.11
CA ALA A 398 -19.50 -6.69 29.09
C ALA A 398 -19.69 -6.13 27.67
N VAL A 399 -18.91 -6.58 26.69
CA VAL A 399 -19.01 -6.12 25.30
C VAL A 399 -19.81 -7.06 24.39
N ARG A 400 -20.13 -8.28 24.84
CA ARG A 400 -20.82 -9.31 24.05
C ARG A 400 -22.10 -8.84 23.37
N GLY A 401 -22.89 -7.98 24.04
CA GLY A 401 -24.15 -7.47 23.49
C GLY A 401 -24.00 -6.40 22.40
N ASN A 402 -22.83 -5.76 22.32
CA ASN A 402 -22.52 -4.74 21.32
C ASN A 402 -21.00 -4.76 21.02
N PRO A 403 -20.51 -5.79 20.31
CA PRO A 403 -19.08 -5.98 20.09
C PRO A 403 -18.49 -4.90 19.18
N MET A 404 -19.27 -4.35 18.25
CA MET A 404 -18.79 -3.29 17.35
C MET A 404 -18.72 -1.92 18.03
N ASP A 405 -19.67 -1.59 18.92
CA ASP A 405 -19.82 -0.24 19.51
C ASP A 405 -19.68 0.91 18.50
N GLN A 406 -20.21 0.67 17.30
CA GLN A 406 -20.07 1.53 16.13
C GLN A 406 -20.57 2.95 16.41
N ARG A 407 -19.74 3.95 16.08
CA ARG A 407 -19.98 5.38 16.36
C ARG A 407 -20.55 6.20 15.18
N GLY A 408 -20.51 5.67 13.97
CA GLY A 408 -20.93 6.36 12.75
C GLY A 408 -21.30 5.38 11.64
N GLY A 409 -22.12 5.84 10.69
CA GLY A 409 -22.68 5.00 9.61
C GLY A 409 -21.87 5.01 8.30
N ASP A 410 -20.86 5.85 8.20
CA ASP A 410 -19.93 5.93 7.09
C ASP A 410 -18.90 4.78 7.09
N THR A 411 -18.12 4.68 6.03
CA THR A 411 -17.10 3.64 5.86
C THR A 411 -16.06 3.63 6.98
N TYR A 412 -15.51 4.78 7.41
CA TYR A 412 -14.47 4.82 8.45
C TYR A 412 -14.99 4.31 9.80
N TRP A 413 -16.09 4.90 10.29
CA TRP A 413 -16.62 4.54 11.61
C TRP A 413 -17.29 3.16 11.64
N THR A 414 -17.84 2.69 10.52
CA THR A 414 -18.21 1.27 10.37
C THR A 414 -16.95 0.39 10.43
N GLY A 415 -15.89 0.79 9.73
CA GLY A 415 -14.59 0.12 9.73
C GLY A 415 -14.03 -0.06 11.14
N LYS A 416 -13.91 1.01 11.93
CA LYS A 416 -13.43 0.91 13.33
C LYS A 416 -14.26 -0.08 14.16
N GLY A 417 -15.59 -0.06 14.01
CA GLY A 417 -16.47 -1.03 14.68
C GLY A 417 -16.25 -2.47 14.22
N LEU A 418 -16.00 -2.69 12.92
CA LEU A 418 -15.64 -3.99 12.36
C LEU A 418 -14.29 -4.49 12.92
N GLY A 419 -13.28 -3.62 12.97
CA GLY A 419 -11.97 -3.93 13.56
C GLY A 419 -12.05 -4.31 15.03
N ARG A 420 -12.83 -3.56 15.82
CA ARG A 420 -13.10 -3.84 17.24
C ARG A 420 -13.74 -5.21 17.43
N ALA A 421 -14.79 -5.51 16.66
CA ALA A 421 -15.45 -6.81 16.72
C ALA A 421 -14.51 -7.95 16.30
N ALA A 422 -13.62 -7.72 15.34
CA ALA A 422 -12.63 -8.72 14.92
C ALA A 422 -11.67 -9.05 16.08
N ARG A 423 -11.11 -8.06 16.77
CA ARG A 423 -10.25 -8.28 17.95
C ARG A 423 -10.99 -9.01 19.08
N ILE A 424 -12.23 -8.64 19.36
CA ILE A 424 -13.07 -9.34 20.37
C ILE A 424 -13.29 -10.81 19.98
N ALA A 425 -13.58 -11.10 18.70
CA ALA A 425 -13.78 -12.48 18.23
C ALA A 425 -12.50 -13.32 18.38
N GLU A 426 -11.35 -12.76 18.00
CA GLU A 426 -10.04 -13.40 18.14
C GLU A 426 -9.73 -13.74 19.61
N VAL A 427 -9.80 -12.76 20.50
CA VAL A 427 -9.51 -12.94 21.93
C VAL A 427 -10.47 -13.96 22.57
N ALA A 428 -11.77 -13.85 22.29
CA ALA A 428 -12.78 -14.76 22.82
C ALA A 428 -12.56 -16.21 22.38
N ASP A 429 -12.12 -16.44 21.13
CA ASP A 429 -11.82 -17.77 20.61
C ASP A 429 -10.61 -18.42 21.31
N LEU A 430 -9.57 -17.64 21.62
CA LEU A 430 -8.36 -18.14 22.29
C LEU A 430 -8.65 -18.65 23.71
N VAL A 431 -9.69 -18.14 24.38
CA VAL A 431 -10.07 -18.50 25.76
C VAL A 431 -11.38 -19.28 25.88
N ASP A 432 -11.85 -19.80 24.75
CA ASP A 432 -13.05 -20.65 24.61
C ASP A 432 -14.36 -19.97 25.06
N ASP A 433 -14.45 -18.64 24.95
CA ASP A 433 -15.72 -17.89 25.10
C ASP A 433 -16.48 -17.84 23.77
N THR A 434 -17.01 -19.00 23.40
CA THR A 434 -17.76 -19.19 22.14
C THR A 434 -18.95 -18.25 22.01
N ALA A 435 -19.62 -17.90 23.11
CA ALA A 435 -20.77 -17.00 23.09
C ALA A 435 -20.39 -15.56 22.68
N THR A 436 -19.27 -15.03 23.21
CA THR A 436 -18.77 -13.71 22.79
C THR A 436 -18.22 -13.74 21.37
N ARG A 437 -17.45 -14.79 21.03
CA ARG A 437 -16.91 -14.99 19.69
C ARG A 437 -18.02 -14.99 18.63
N ASP A 438 -19.04 -15.82 18.82
CA ASP A 438 -20.11 -16.00 17.84
C ASP A 438 -20.98 -14.72 17.71
N SER A 439 -21.16 -13.98 18.81
CA SER A 439 -21.82 -12.66 18.77
C SER A 439 -21.05 -11.66 17.88
N ALA A 440 -19.73 -11.57 18.08
CA ALA A 440 -18.87 -10.69 17.29
C ALA A 440 -18.80 -11.10 15.81
N LEU A 441 -18.63 -12.40 15.52
CA LEU A 441 -18.63 -12.92 14.14
C LEU A 441 -19.98 -12.69 13.45
N ASN A 442 -21.10 -12.82 14.17
CA ASN A 442 -22.42 -12.54 13.60
C ASN A 442 -22.61 -11.05 13.30
N ALA A 443 -22.14 -10.16 14.18
CA ALA A 443 -22.17 -8.71 13.91
C ALA A 443 -21.34 -8.34 12.67
N ILE A 444 -20.13 -8.91 12.53
CA ILE A 444 -19.28 -8.75 11.34
C ILE A 444 -20.02 -9.24 10.09
N ARG A 445 -20.54 -10.47 10.12
CA ARG A 445 -21.26 -11.08 8.98
C ARG A 445 -22.42 -10.22 8.52
N ILE A 446 -23.28 -9.78 9.44
CA ILE A 446 -24.46 -8.97 9.10
C ILE A 446 -24.02 -7.66 8.43
N THR A 447 -23.06 -6.97 9.04
CA THR A 447 -22.58 -5.68 8.53
C THR A 447 -21.92 -5.81 7.15
N LEU A 448 -20.98 -6.75 6.98
CA LEU A 448 -20.29 -6.95 5.70
C LEU A 448 -21.27 -7.39 4.59
N THR A 449 -22.17 -8.34 4.90
CA THR A 449 -23.19 -8.82 3.94
C THR A 449 -24.09 -7.67 3.48
N ASP A 450 -24.47 -6.77 4.39
CA ASP A 450 -25.23 -5.55 4.05
C ASP A 450 -24.41 -4.65 3.12
N TRP A 451 -23.21 -4.23 3.52
CA TRP A 451 -22.35 -3.36 2.71
C TRP A 451 -22.02 -3.91 1.32
N PHE A 452 -21.82 -5.23 1.22
CA PHE A 452 -21.49 -5.93 -0.02
C PHE A 452 -22.72 -6.34 -0.86
N THR A 453 -23.91 -5.80 -0.54
CA THR A 453 -25.14 -6.05 -1.32
C THR A 453 -25.80 -4.74 -1.74
N ALA A 454 -25.69 -4.41 -3.03
CA ALA A 454 -26.34 -3.28 -3.68
C ALA A 454 -27.76 -3.65 -4.18
N SER A 455 -28.74 -3.61 -3.29
CA SER A 455 -30.16 -3.79 -3.65
C SER A 455 -30.72 -2.56 -4.41
N PRO A 456 -31.71 -2.73 -5.31
CA PRO A 456 -32.31 -1.60 -6.03
C PRO A 456 -32.80 -0.49 -5.08
N GLY A 457 -32.35 0.74 -5.33
CA GLY A 457 -32.73 1.92 -4.53
C GLY A 457 -31.95 2.11 -3.23
N LYS A 458 -30.97 1.27 -2.92
CA LYS A 458 -30.10 1.41 -1.75
C LYS A 458 -29.12 2.57 -1.95
N THR A 459 -29.08 3.51 -1.00
CA THR A 459 -28.23 4.72 -1.06
C THR A 459 -27.23 4.85 0.08
N ALA A 460 -27.25 3.93 1.04
CA ALA A 460 -26.35 3.89 2.18
C ALA A 460 -25.96 2.44 2.48
N LYS A 461 -24.77 2.25 3.07
CA LYS A 461 -24.12 0.95 3.24
C LYS A 461 -23.99 0.21 1.91
N VAL A 462 -23.46 0.88 0.90
CA VAL A 462 -23.34 0.36 -0.45
C VAL A 462 -22.08 0.90 -1.12
N PHE A 463 -21.43 0.06 -1.90
CA PHE A 463 -20.31 0.45 -2.76
C PHE A 463 -20.79 0.79 -4.16
N TYR A 464 -20.31 1.92 -4.69
CA TYR A 464 -20.48 2.37 -6.07
C TYR A 464 -19.16 2.24 -6.81
N TYR A 465 -19.17 1.67 -8.02
CA TYR A 465 -17.99 1.64 -8.87
C TYR A 465 -18.05 2.77 -9.89
N ASP A 466 -17.15 3.75 -9.74
CA ASP A 466 -16.92 4.79 -10.73
C ASP A 466 -16.05 4.26 -11.86
N GLN A 467 -16.69 3.97 -13.00
CA GLN A 467 -16.01 3.43 -14.18
C GLN A 467 -15.11 4.44 -14.89
N ASN A 468 -15.32 5.75 -14.68
CA ASN A 468 -14.54 6.78 -15.35
C ASN A 468 -13.17 6.90 -14.68
N TRP A 469 -13.16 6.93 -13.35
CA TRP A 469 -11.93 6.93 -12.54
C TRP A 469 -11.30 5.55 -12.46
N GLY A 470 -12.13 4.50 -12.39
CA GLY A 470 -11.72 3.16 -12.02
C GLY A 470 -11.49 3.07 -10.52
N THR A 471 -12.53 3.38 -9.72
CA THR A 471 -12.47 3.33 -8.25
C THR A 471 -13.80 2.89 -7.63
N LEU A 472 -13.72 2.25 -6.45
CA LEU A 472 -14.86 1.82 -5.66
C LEU A 472 -15.06 2.79 -4.48
N ILE A 473 -16.23 3.43 -4.40
CA ILE A 473 -16.56 4.42 -3.37
C ILE A 473 -17.67 3.87 -2.47
N GLY A 474 -17.42 3.77 -1.17
CA GLY A 474 -18.43 3.37 -0.19
C GLY A 474 -19.25 4.55 0.32
N TYR A 475 -20.58 4.40 0.34
CA TYR A 475 -21.50 5.41 0.88
C TYR A 475 -22.27 4.91 2.11
N PRO A 476 -22.46 5.74 3.16
CA PRO A 476 -21.96 7.11 3.30
C PRO A 476 -20.42 7.18 3.38
N ALA A 477 -19.87 8.22 2.76
CA ALA A 477 -18.44 8.51 2.79
C ALA A 477 -18.11 9.49 3.92
N SER A 478 -16.84 9.57 4.28
CA SER A 478 -16.28 10.50 5.26
C SER A 478 -14.84 10.84 4.90
N TYR A 479 -14.31 11.93 5.47
CA TYR A 479 -12.89 12.34 5.33
C TYR A 479 -12.39 12.53 3.88
N GLY A 480 -13.31 12.76 2.93
CA GLY A 480 -12.97 12.94 1.52
C GLY A 480 -12.81 11.64 0.72
N SER A 481 -13.15 10.48 1.29
CA SER A 481 -13.16 9.19 0.56
C SER A 481 -14.06 9.15 -0.69
N ASP A 482 -14.96 10.11 -0.88
CA ASP A 482 -15.73 10.26 -2.11
C ASP A 482 -15.19 11.39 -3.02
N GLN A 483 -15.23 12.64 -2.55
CA GLN A 483 -14.94 13.81 -3.38
C GLN A 483 -13.45 14.00 -3.67
N GLU A 484 -12.58 13.38 -2.87
CA GLU A 484 -11.14 13.56 -2.89
C GLU A 484 -10.38 12.25 -3.08
N LEU A 485 -11.08 11.11 -3.01
CA LEU A 485 -10.53 9.75 -3.06
C LEU A 485 -9.48 9.52 -1.99
N ASN A 486 -9.71 10.08 -0.80
CA ASN A 486 -8.81 9.92 0.33
C ASN A 486 -9.04 8.57 1.03
N ASP A 487 -7.97 8.03 1.62
CA ASP A 487 -8.07 7.10 2.76
C ASP A 487 -8.74 5.75 2.46
N HIS A 488 -8.76 5.29 1.21
CA HIS A 488 -9.40 4.02 0.85
C HIS A 488 -8.75 2.83 1.57
N HIS A 489 -7.42 2.73 1.59
CA HIS A 489 -6.68 1.77 2.42
C HIS A 489 -7.03 1.86 3.91
N PHE A 490 -7.13 3.06 4.52
CA PHE A 490 -7.52 3.20 5.94
C PHE A 490 -8.92 2.63 6.19
N HIS A 491 -9.90 3.06 5.39
CA HIS A 491 -11.30 2.65 5.56
C HIS A 491 -11.48 1.15 5.27
N TYR A 492 -10.98 0.69 4.12
CA TYR A 492 -11.24 -0.65 3.60
C TYR A 492 -10.37 -1.71 4.29
N GLY A 493 -9.22 -1.33 4.85
CA GLY A 493 -8.38 -2.21 5.66
C GLY A 493 -9.16 -2.84 6.82
N TYR A 494 -10.04 -2.09 7.48
CA TYR A 494 -10.92 -2.63 8.52
C TYR A 494 -11.97 -3.62 7.99
N PHE A 495 -12.56 -3.36 6.81
CA PHE A 495 -13.52 -4.27 6.19
C PHE A 495 -12.85 -5.59 5.83
N ILE A 496 -11.66 -5.53 5.22
CA ILE A 496 -10.87 -6.70 4.82
C ILE A 496 -10.41 -7.47 6.05
N ALA A 497 -9.93 -6.78 7.11
CA ALA A 497 -9.50 -7.41 8.35
C ALA A 497 -10.64 -8.18 9.02
N ALA A 498 -11.84 -7.58 9.10
CA ALA A 498 -13.00 -8.26 9.66
C ALA A 498 -13.49 -9.40 8.76
N ALA A 499 -13.42 -9.25 7.44
CA ALA A 499 -13.73 -10.32 6.49
C ALA A 499 -12.77 -11.51 6.65
N ALA A 500 -11.47 -11.27 6.83
CA ALA A 500 -10.47 -12.30 7.09
C ALA A 500 -10.72 -13.05 8.41
N THR A 501 -11.05 -12.32 9.49
CA THR A 501 -11.45 -12.93 10.77
C THR A 501 -12.72 -13.76 10.61
N LEU A 502 -13.70 -13.33 9.81
CA LEU A 502 -14.91 -14.13 9.53
C LEU A 502 -14.59 -15.38 8.70
N ALA A 503 -13.77 -15.23 7.65
CA ALA A 503 -13.45 -16.28 6.68
C ALA A 503 -12.84 -17.54 7.32
N LYS A 504 -12.00 -17.38 8.34
CA LYS A 504 -11.42 -18.54 9.05
C LYS A 504 -12.42 -19.35 9.89
N PHE A 505 -13.63 -18.82 10.15
CA PHE A 505 -14.73 -19.56 10.77
C PHE A 505 -15.83 -19.92 9.77
N ASP A 506 -15.98 -19.16 8.69
CA ASP A 506 -16.93 -19.40 7.61
C ASP A 506 -16.28 -19.22 6.23
N PRO A 507 -15.57 -20.24 5.73
CA PRO A 507 -14.99 -20.21 4.38
C PRO A 507 -16.05 -20.18 3.28
N GLN A 508 -17.27 -20.66 3.55
CA GLN A 508 -18.33 -20.66 2.54
C GLN A 508 -18.77 -19.22 2.25
N TRP A 509 -18.92 -18.38 3.28
CA TRP A 509 -19.19 -16.96 3.12
C TRP A 509 -18.08 -16.25 2.33
N ALA A 510 -16.82 -16.62 2.58
CA ALA A 510 -15.64 -16.03 1.96
C ALA A 510 -15.35 -16.54 0.53
N SER A 511 -16.06 -17.55 0.03
CA SER A 511 -15.86 -18.06 -1.34
C SER A 511 -16.26 -17.05 -2.42
N ASP A 512 -15.68 -17.19 -3.62
CA ASP A 512 -15.99 -16.37 -4.80
C ASP A 512 -17.47 -16.43 -5.21
N ALA A 513 -18.12 -17.57 -5.00
CA ALA A 513 -19.54 -17.74 -5.25
C ALA A 513 -20.41 -16.93 -4.27
N ARG A 514 -19.84 -16.45 -3.16
CA ARG A 514 -20.50 -15.68 -2.11
C ARG A 514 -19.95 -14.26 -2.06
N TYR A 515 -19.24 -13.87 -1.00
CA TYR A 515 -18.81 -12.49 -0.78
C TYR A 515 -17.30 -12.27 -0.97
N GLY A 516 -16.53 -13.32 -1.24
CA GLY A 516 -15.07 -13.22 -1.42
C GLY A 516 -14.65 -12.21 -2.47
N GLY A 517 -15.30 -12.26 -3.65
CA GLY A 517 -14.99 -11.32 -4.73
C GLY A 517 -15.30 -9.85 -4.41
N MET A 518 -16.20 -9.55 -3.46
CA MET A 518 -16.41 -8.16 -3.01
C MET A 518 -15.25 -7.68 -2.12
N VAL A 519 -14.68 -8.56 -1.28
CA VAL A 519 -13.48 -8.25 -0.50
C VAL A 519 -12.30 -8.02 -1.44
N ASP A 520 -12.15 -8.85 -2.47
CA ASP A 520 -11.09 -8.67 -3.47
C ASP A 520 -11.25 -7.34 -4.22
N LEU A 521 -12.46 -6.87 -4.51
CA LEU A 521 -12.66 -5.55 -5.12
C LEU A 521 -12.20 -4.41 -4.21
N LEU A 522 -12.39 -4.50 -2.88
CA LEU A 522 -11.87 -3.51 -1.94
C LEU A 522 -10.33 -3.51 -1.92
N ILE A 523 -9.72 -4.71 -1.96
CA ILE A 523 -8.26 -4.86 -2.06
C ILE A 523 -7.76 -4.23 -3.37
N ARG A 524 -8.41 -4.55 -4.49
CA ARG A 524 -8.04 -4.04 -5.82
C ARG A 524 -8.21 -2.54 -5.93
N ASP A 525 -9.19 -1.96 -5.23
CA ASP A 525 -9.38 -0.53 -5.28
C ASP A 525 -8.28 0.26 -4.56
N ALA A 526 -7.94 -0.12 -3.32
CA ALA A 526 -6.90 0.55 -2.54
C ALA A 526 -5.48 0.19 -3.02
N ASP A 527 -5.23 -1.08 -3.37
CA ASP A 527 -3.94 -1.54 -3.89
C ASP A 527 -4.07 -2.70 -4.88
N ASN A 528 -4.35 -2.37 -6.14
CA ASN A 528 -4.37 -3.37 -7.19
C ASN A 528 -2.96 -3.93 -7.44
N TYR A 529 -2.68 -5.10 -6.88
CA TYR A 529 -1.42 -5.82 -7.07
C TYR A 529 -1.34 -6.61 -8.40
N ASP A 530 -2.38 -6.61 -9.23
CA ASP A 530 -2.43 -7.32 -10.52
C ASP A 530 -2.58 -6.33 -11.68
N ARG A 531 -1.52 -6.20 -12.47
CA ARG A 531 -1.47 -5.32 -13.64
C ARG A 531 -2.39 -5.77 -14.78
N ALA A 532 -2.87 -7.01 -14.76
CA ALA A 532 -3.85 -7.48 -15.73
C ALA A 532 -5.27 -6.96 -15.44
N ASP A 533 -5.54 -6.57 -14.19
CA ASP A 533 -6.79 -5.93 -13.82
C ASP A 533 -6.76 -4.43 -14.16
N THR A 534 -7.42 -4.06 -15.25
CA THR A 534 -7.47 -2.66 -15.72
C THR A 534 -8.60 -1.84 -15.10
N ARG A 535 -9.38 -2.41 -14.16
CA ARG A 535 -10.49 -1.73 -13.50
C ARG A 535 -10.01 -0.69 -12.48
N PHE A 536 -8.81 -0.87 -11.95
CA PHE A 536 -8.21 -0.03 -10.91
C PHE A 536 -6.74 0.27 -11.29
N PRO A 537 -6.20 1.43 -10.90
CA PRO A 537 -4.78 1.71 -11.10
C PRO A 537 -3.93 0.76 -10.24
N TYR A 538 -2.74 0.42 -10.72
CA TYR A 538 -1.82 -0.47 -10.01
C TYR A 538 -1.32 0.20 -8.72
N LEU A 539 -1.51 -0.48 -7.57
CA LEU A 539 -1.12 0.00 -6.24
C LEU A 539 -1.50 1.48 -6.00
N ARG A 540 -2.81 1.76 -5.90
CA ARG A 540 -3.33 3.13 -5.88
C ARG A 540 -2.71 3.93 -4.74
N ASP A 541 -2.85 3.43 -3.52
CA ASP A 541 -2.45 4.16 -2.32
C ASP A 541 -0.95 4.00 -2.05
N PHE A 542 -0.34 2.86 -2.41
CA PHE A 542 1.06 2.58 -2.10
C PHE A 542 2.05 3.21 -3.08
N ASP A 543 2.84 4.19 -2.60
CA ASP A 543 3.98 4.73 -3.35
C ASP A 543 5.14 3.72 -3.32
N ILE A 544 5.35 3.12 -4.48
CA ILE A 544 6.31 2.04 -4.69
C ILE A 544 7.74 2.45 -4.30
N TYR A 545 8.13 3.71 -4.53
CA TYR A 545 9.51 4.14 -4.29
C TYR A 545 9.69 4.81 -2.93
N ALA A 546 8.73 5.62 -2.48
CA ALA A 546 8.75 6.18 -1.13
C ALA A 546 8.55 5.09 -0.06
N GLY A 547 7.92 3.97 -0.44
CA GLY A 547 7.81 2.76 0.35
C GLY A 547 6.68 2.80 1.38
N HIS A 548 5.73 3.72 1.25
CA HIS A 548 4.59 3.89 2.13
C HIS A 548 3.37 4.39 1.34
N ASP A 549 2.19 4.32 1.95
CA ASP A 549 0.96 4.80 1.32
C ASP A 549 0.89 6.34 1.27
N TRP A 550 0.04 6.88 0.40
CA TRP A 550 -0.39 8.27 0.42
C TRP A 550 -1.90 8.38 0.64
N ALA A 551 -2.30 9.18 1.62
CA ALA A 551 -3.68 9.34 2.04
C ALA A 551 -4.52 10.13 1.04
N SER A 552 -3.99 11.25 0.50
CA SER A 552 -4.79 12.15 -0.34
C SER A 552 -4.83 11.71 -1.80
N GLY A 553 -6.04 11.55 -2.34
CA GLY A 553 -6.21 11.16 -3.75
C GLY A 553 -5.72 12.20 -4.75
N HIS A 554 -5.72 13.48 -4.38
CA HIS A 554 -5.35 14.57 -5.26
C HIS A 554 -3.93 15.14 -5.03
N GLY A 555 -3.32 14.92 -3.86
CA GLY A 555 -1.95 15.38 -3.55
C GLY A 555 -1.71 16.88 -3.79
N SER A 556 -2.75 17.70 -3.72
CA SER A 556 -2.72 19.11 -4.14
C SER A 556 -2.44 20.04 -2.95
N PHE A 557 -1.20 19.98 -2.45
CA PHE A 557 -0.70 20.85 -1.39
C PHE A 557 0.70 21.33 -1.72
N GLY A 558 1.09 22.50 -1.18
CA GLY A 558 2.45 23.03 -1.32
C GLY A 558 3.57 22.11 -0.80
N ALA A 559 3.22 21.19 0.12
CA ALA A 559 4.10 20.19 0.71
C ALA A 559 4.02 18.82 -0.01
N GLY A 560 3.27 18.73 -1.11
CA GLY A 560 2.94 17.49 -1.82
C GLY A 560 1.86 16.66 -1.13
N ASN A 561 1.89 15.34 -1.37
CA ASN A 561 0.96 14.42 -0.73
C ASN A 561 1.30 14.19 0.76
N ASN A 562 0.39 13.58 1.53
CA ASN A 562 0.57 13.32 2.96
C ASN A 562 0.04 11.96 3.38
N GLN A 563 0.55 11.47 4.50
CA GLN A 563 -0.01 10.35 5.25
C GLN A 563 0.07 10.67 6.75
N GLU A 564 -1.06 10.57 7.45
CA GLU A 564 -1.12 10.68 8.90
C GLU A 564 -0.93 9.30 9.54
N SER A 565 -1.97 8.47 9.55
CA SER A 565 -1.97 7.16 10.23
C SER A 565 -1.25 6.09 9.42
N SER A 566 0.07 6.00 9.59
CA SER A 566 0.84 4.91 8.99
C SER A 566 0.45 3.51 9.52
N SER A 567 -0.08 3.44 10.74
CA SER A 567 -0.57 2.20 11.33
C SER A 567 -1.88 1.72 10.70
N GLU A 568 -2.75 2.61 10.20
CA GLU A 568 -3.92 2.17 9.42
C GLU A 568 -3.53 1.62 8.04
N GLY A 569 -2.48 2.15 7.40
CA GLY A 569 -1.87 1.52 6.22
C GLY A 569 -1.28 0.13 6.53
N MET A 570 -0.59 -0.01 7.67
CA MET A 570 -0.11 -1.32 8.15
C MET A 570 -1.25 -2.29 8.50
N ASN A 571 -2.39 -1.79 8.99
CA ASN A 571 -3.59 -2.58 9.20
C ASN A 571 -4.15 -3.12 7.88
N PHE A 572 -4.18 -2.30 6.82
CA PHE A 572 -4.56 -2.74 5.48
C PHE A 572 -3.61 -3.82 4.95
N ALA A 573 -2.29 -3.60 5.00
CA ALA A 573 -1.31 -4.60 4.57
C ALA A 573 -1.45 -5.93 5.33
N ASN A 574 -1.63 -5.87 6.66
CA ASN A 574 -1.90 -7.07 7.47
C ASN A 574 -3.25 -7.71 7.11
N ALA A 575 -4.29 -6.94 6.78
CA ALA A 575 -5.58 -7.46 6.37
C ALA A 575 -5.47 -8.33 5.11
N LEU A 576 -4.64 -7.94 4.13
CA LEU A 576 -4.33 -8.75 2.95
C LEU A 576 -3.63 -10.06 3.33
N ILE A 577 -2.65 -10.02 4.25
CA ILE A 577 -1.97 -11.23 4.73
C ILE A 577 -2.97 -12.19 5.36
N GLN A 578 -3.84 -11.70 6.24
CA GLN A 578 -4.85 -12.52 6.91
C GLN A 578 -5.91 -13.04 5.92
N TRP A 579 -6.36 -12.22 4.96
CA TRP A 579 -7.32 -12.62 3.92
C TRP A 579 -6.74 -13.73 3.06
N GLY A 580 -5.55 -13.54 2.48
CA GLY A 580 -4.88 -14.54 1.66
C GLY A 580 -4.56 -15.82 2.43
N GLN A 581 -4.31 -15.75 3.74
CA GLN A 581 -4.19 -16.94 4.57
C GLN A 581 -5.53 -17.64 4.80
N ALA A 582 -6.62 -16.91 4.99
CA ALA A 582 -7.94 -17.49 5.26
C ALA A 582 -8.58 -18.11 4.02
N THR A 583 -8.38 -17.50 2.84
CA THR A 583 -8.90 -17.97 1.55
C THR A 583 -7.95 -18.88 0.80
N GLY A 584 -6.69 -18.95 1.22
CA GLY A 584 -5.64 -19.71 0.54
C GLY A 584 -5.16 -19.04 -0.76
N ASP A 585 -5.31 -17.72 -0.91
CA ASP A 585 -4.75 -16.93 -2.01
C ASP A 585 -3.34 -16.43 -1.66
N ALA A 586 -2.33 -17.06 -2.27
CA ALA A 586 -0.94 -16.69 -2.08
C ALA A 586 -0.57 -15.34 -2.72
N ALA A 587 -1.25 -14.91 -3.80
CA ALA A 587 -0.96 -13.66 -4.46
C ALA A 587 -1.41 -12.46 -3.61
N VAL A 588 -2.62 -12.51 -3.01
CA VAL A 588 -3.05 -11.52 -2.02
C VAL A 588 -2.08 -11.50 -0.84
N ARG A 589 -1.77 -12.69 -0.30
CA ARG A 589 -0.88 -12.82 0.86
C ARG A 589 0.48 -12.16 0.58
N ASP A 590 1.09 -12.48 -0.55
CA ASP A 590 2.44 -12.01 -0.89
C ASP A 590 2.45 -10.52 -1.21
N ALA A 591 1.38 -9.99 -1.81
CA ALA A 591 1.17 -8.55 -1.94
C ALA A 591 1.09 -7.88 -0.56
N GLY A 592 0.31 -8.43 0.37
CA GLY A 592 0.24 -7.94 1.75
C GLY A 592 1.60 -7.96 2.46
N ILE A 593 2.40 -9.03 2.29
CA ILE A 593 3.76 -9.10 2.86
C ILE A 593 4.69 -8.07 2.22
N PHE A 594 4.56 -7.82 0.91
CA PHE A 594 5.35 -6.79 0.21
C PHE A 594 5.06 -5.39 0.76
N LEU A 595 3.79 -5.02 0.85
CA LEU A 595 3.34 -3.75 1.43
C LEU A 595 3.82 -3.64 2.88
N TYR A 596 3.54 -4.65 3.71
CA TYR A 596 3.87 -4.66 5.12
C TYR A 596 5.37 -4.49 5.39
N THR A 597 6.22 -5.26 4.71
CA THR A 597 7.68 -5.23 4.97
C THR A 597 8.33 -3.95 4.47
N THR A 598 7.85 -3.40 3.35
CA THR A 598 8.38 -2.15 2.80
C THR A 598 7.92 -0.96 3.64
N GLN A 599 6.63 -0.93 4.00
CA GLN A 599 6.04 0.14 4.80
C GLN A 599 6.57 0.15 6.24
N ALA A 600 6.74 -1.01 6.88
CA ALA A 600 7.41 -1.07 8.18
C ALA A 600 8.82 -0.46 8.13
N ALA A 601 9.59 -0.71 7.06
CA ALA A 601 10.92 -0.12 6.90
C ALA A 601 10.85 1.40 6.68
N ALA A 602 9.88 1.90 5.92
CA ALA A 602 9.66 3.33 5.73
C ALA A 602 9.22 4.04 7.03
N ILE A 603 8.30 3.44 7.78
CA ILE A 603 7.78 4.00 9.05
C ILE A 603 8.90 4.20 10.07
N GLN A 604 9.77 3.19 10.23
CA GLN A 604 10.91 3.28 11.15
C GLN A 604 11.83 4.46 10.83
N GLU A 605 11.94 4.84 9.56
CA GLU A 605 12.80 5.93 9.10
C GLU A 605 12.12 7.30 9.10
N TYR A 606 10.84 7.38 8.71
CA TYR A 606 10.17 8.65 8.36
C TYR A 606 9.15 9.12 9.38
N TRP A 607 8.53 8.20 10.12
CA TRP A 607 7.64 8.55 11.23
C TRP A 607 8.40 8.54 12.53
N PHE A 608 9.25 7.54 12.71
CA PHE A 608 9.89 7.27 14.00
C PHE A 608 11.33 7.75 14.08
N ASP A 609 12.01 7.96 12.95
CA ASP A 609 13.45 8.23 12.90
C ASP A 609 14.23 7.46 13.97
N HIS A 610 13.98 6.15 14.05
CA HIS A 610 14.30 5.38 15.26
C HIS A 610 15.80 5.33 15.57
N ALA A 611 16.63 5.61 14.57
CA ALA A 611 18.08 5.69 14.63
C ALA A 611 18.63 7.12 14.84
N ASP A 612 17.78 8.15 14.89
CA ASP A 612 18.15 9.57 14.98
C ASP A 612 19.10 10.00 13.84
N GLU A 613 18.74 9.65 12.60
CA GLU A 613 19.57 9.87 11.41
C GLU A 613 18.92 10.80 10.36
N ASN A 614 17.60 11.00 10.41
CA ASN A 614 16.83 11.57 9.31
C ASN A 614 16.22 12.93 9.61
N PHE A 615 15.70 13.16 10.82
CA PHE A 615 15.06 14.42 11.19
C PHE A 615 16.09 15.54 11.36
N PRO A 616 15.71 16.80 11.06
CA PRO A 616 16.59 17.93 11.33
C PRO A 616 16.90 18.06 12.82
N ALA A 617 18.17 18.22 13.19
CA ALA A 617 18.60 18.32 14.58
C ALA A 617 17.89 19.42 15.41
N GLY A 618 17.34 20.45 14.76
CA GLY A 618 16.58 21.52 15.41
C GLY A 618 15.08 21.25 15.61
N PHE A 619 14.56 20.11 15.14
CA PHE A 619 13.12 19.82 15.14
C PHE A 619 12.56 19.58 16.54
N GLY A 620 13.34 18.93 17.42
CA GLY A 620 12.98 18.77 18.84
C GLY A 620 12.02 17.62 19.15
N HIS A 621 11.67 16.81 18.15
CA HIS A 621 10.85 15.61 18.27
C HIS A 621 11.56 14.39 17.68
N SER A 622 11.32 13.22 18.29
CA SER A 622 11.79 11.90 17.82
C SER A 622 10.71 11.13 17.06
N THR A 623 9.59 11.78 16.73
CA THR A 623 8.49 11.17 15.99
C THR A 623 7.71 12.26 15.27
N VAL A 624 6.94 11.90 14.25
CA VAL A 624 5.93 12.77 13.63
C VAL A 624 4.57 12.08 13.63
N GLY A 625 3.50 12.87 13.66
CA GLY A 625 2.13 12.41 13.45
C GLY A 625 1.79 12.29 11.95
N MET A 626 2.44 13.08 11.10
CA MET A 626 2.23 13.08 9.65
C MET A 626 3.55 13.18 8.89
N VAL A 627 3.63 12.48 7.76
CA VAL A 627 4.68 12.68 6.75
C VAL A 627 4.08 13.34 5.53
N TRP A 628 4.79 14.34 5.01
CA TRP A 628 4.46 15.09 3.80
C TRP A 628 5.52 14.87 2.73
N GLY A 629 5.19 15.07 1.45
CA GLY A 629 6.13 15.03 0.34
C GLY A 629 7.45 15.75 0.62
N ASP A 630 7.42 16.90 1.28
CA ASP A 630 8.60 17.71 1.58
C ASP A 630 9.05 17.71 3.06
N GLY A 631 8.45 16.91 3.94
CA GLY A 631 8.71 17.05 5.37
C GLY A 631 7.94 16.14 6.29
N GLY A 632 7.84 16.54 7.56
CA GLY A 632 7.09 15.83 8.59
C GLY A 632 6.57 16.80 9.66
N ALA A 633 5.46 16.42 10.29
CA ALA A 633 4.75 17.21 11.27
C ALA A 633 4.42 16.40 12.52
N TYR A 634 4.87 16.85 13.69
CA TYR A 634 4.31 16.46 14.98
C TYR A 634 2.97 17.19 15.16
N ALA A 635 1.96 16.73 14.40
CA ALA A 635 0.62 17.28 14.34
C ALA A 635 -0.37 16.19 13.90
N THR A 636 -1.67 16.49 13.99
CA THR A 636 -2.73 15.69 13.35
C THR A 636 -3.74 16.61 12.66
N TRP A 637 -4.63 16.05 11.86
CA TRP A 637 -5.76 16.73 11.24
C TRP A 637 -6.83 17.21 12.23
N PHE A 638 -6.86 16.67 13.46
CA PHE A 638 -7.99 16.86 14.38
C PHE A 638 -7.62 17.29 15.81
N SER A 639 -6.38 17.07 16.26
CA SER A 639 -5.94 17.34 17.62
C SER A 639 -4.48 17.80 17.73
N ALA A 640 -4.23 18.67 18.71
CA ALA A 640 -2.88 19.09 19.09
C ALA A 640 -2.37 18.36 20.35
N GLU A 641 -3.15 17.41 20.90
CA GLU A 641 -2.78 16.66 22.10
C GLU A 641 -1.66 15.65 21.78
N PRO A 642 -0.54 15.64 22.53
CA PRO A 642 0.57 14.70 22.31
C PRO A 642 0.11 13.24 22.29
N GLU A 643 -0.88 12.88 23.12
CA GLU A 643 -1.48 11.55 23.14
C GLU A 643 -2.03 11.14 21.78
N MET A 644 -2.74 12.04 21.09
CA MET A 644 -3.36 11.77 19.79
C MET A 644 -2.34 11.87 18.65
N ILE A 645 -1.39 12.82 18.72
CA ILE A 645 -0.31 12.96 17.73
C ILE A 645 0.55 11.71 17.64
N GLN A 646 0.88 11.10 18.78
CA GLN A 646 1.62 9.84 18.78
C GLN A 646 0.68 8.65 18.57
N GLY A 647 -0.47 8.62 19.25
CA GLY A 647 -1.44 7.53 19.20
C GLY A 647 -1.96 7.20 17.80
N ILE A 648 -2.09 8.19 16.92
CA ILE A 648 -2.61 7.99 15.56
C ILE A 648 -1.72 7.08 14.69
N ASN A 649 -0.42 6.98 15.00
CA ASN A 649 0.52 6.07 14.33
C ASN A 649 0.72 4.73 15.07
N LEU A 650 -0.09 4.47 16.09
CA LEU A 650 -0.05 3.26 16.91
C LEU A 650 -1.34 2.43 16.79
N LEU A 651 -2.46 3.09 16.52
CA LEU A 651 -3.78 2.47 16.36
C LEU A 651 -4.06 2.07 14.90
N PRO A 652 -4.89 1.04 14.64
CA PRO A 652 -5.45 0.12 15.62
C PRO A 652 -4.39 -0.86 16.13
N VAL A 653 -4.46 -1.27 17.39
CA VAL A 653 -3.55 -2.29 17.91
C VAL A 653 -4.04 -3.67 17.49
N THR A 654 -3.18 -4.45 16.84
CA THR A 654 -3.51 -5.81 16.38
C THR A 654 -2.28 -6.72 16.43
N GLY A 655 -2.46 -8.04 16.29
CA GLY A 655 -1.34 -8.97 16.10
C GLY A 655 -0.50 -8.72 14.83
N GLY A 656 -0.97 -7.85 13.93
CA GLY A 656 -0.21 -7.30 12.81
C GLY A 656 0.68 -6.11 13.17
N HIS A 657 0.55 -5.50 14.35
CA HIS A 657 1.30 -4.28 14.71
C HIS A 657 2.58 -4.56 15.51
N LEU A 658 3.07 -5.80 15.48
CA LEU A 658 4.31 -6.17 16.18
C LEU A 658 5.55 -5.44 15.65
N TYR A 659 5.49 -4.86 14.44
CA TYR A 659 6.57 -4.01 13.89
C TYR A 659 6.89 -2.79 14.76
N LEU A 660 5.89 -2.27 15.50
CA LEU A 660 6.08 -1.18 16.47
C LEU A 660 7.07 -1.57 17.60
N GLY A 661 7.26 -2.88 17.84
CA GLY A 661 8.13 -3.42 18.88
C GLY A 661 9.46 -3.97 18.38
N TYR A 662 9.84 -3.76 17.11
CA TYR A 662 11.14 -4.21 16.59
C TYR A 662 12.33 -3.49 17.23
N ASP A 663 12.12 -2.26 17.71
CA ASP A 663 13.07 -1.51 18.52
C ASP A 663 12.45 -1.14 19.89
N PRO A 664 12.55 -2.03 20.89
CA PRO A 664 12.05 -1.76 22.24
C PRO A 664 12.70 -0.54 22.92
N ALA A 665 13.90 -0.13 22.49
CA ALA A 665 14.54 1.08 23.01
C ALA A 665 13.86 2.34 22.48
N TYR A 666 13.57 2.36 21.19
CA TYR A 666 12.79 3.43 20.57
C TYR A 666 11.40 3.58 21.21
N VAL A 667 10.69 2.47 21.48
CA VAL A 667 9.39 2.51 22.18
C VAL A 667 9.47 3.29 23.49
N ARG A 668 10.54 3.09 24.27
CA ARG A 668 10.76 3.82 25.53
C ARG A 668 11.09 5.29 25.31
N THR A 669 11.87 5.61 24.28
CA THR A 669 12.18 6.99 23.89
C THR A 669 10.90 7.74 23.49
N ASN A 670 10.10 7.15 22.59
CA ASN A 670 8.85 7.72 22.09
C ASN A 670 7.83 7.93 23.24
N TYR A 671 7.65 6.95 24.13
CA TYR A 671 6.76 7.10 25.29
C TYR A 671 7.29 8.12 26.32
N ALA A 672 8.61 8.24 26.50
CA ALA A 672 9.19 9.26 27.38
C ALA A 672 8.99 10.68 26.80
N GLU A 673 9.10 10.83 25.48
CA GLU A 673 8.77 12.07 24.79
C GLU A 673 7.29 12.43 24.96
N LEU A 674 6.38 11.46 24.82
CA LEU A 674 4.96 11.67 25.08
C LEU A 674 4.73 12.26 26.47
N VAL A 675 5.28 11.62 27.50
CA VAL A 675 5.09 12.05 28.90
C VAL A 675 5.65 13.45 29.13
N ARG A 676 6.79 13.77 28.49
CA ARG A 676 7.39 15.10 28.51
C ARG A 676 6.47 16.13 27.86
N ASN A 677 5.98 15.85 26.65
CA ASN A 677 5.16 16.77 25.86
C ASN A 677 3.78 16.97 26.49
N ASN A 678 3.23 15.91 27.08
CA ASN A 678 1.95 15.94 27.79
C ASN A 678 2.03 16.53 29.21
N ASN A 679 3.23 16.85 29.70
CA ASN A 679 3.47 17.29 31.08
C ASN A 679 2.90 16.30 32.12
N GLY A 680 2.96 14.99 31.84
CA GLY A 680 2.37 13.95 32.67
C GLY A 680 2.07 12.65 31.92
N GLN A 681 1.54 11.67 32.64
CA GLN A 681 1.05 10.43 32.04
C GLN A 681 -0.19 10.70 31.17
N PRO A 682 -0.45 9.87 30.14
CA PRO A 682 -1.59 10.05 29.27
C PRO A 682 -2.93 9.94 30.00
N THR A 683 -3.89 10.75 29.57
CA THR A 683 -5.24 10.88 30.15
C THR A 683 -6.36 10.57 29.15
N VAL A 684 -6.04 10.55 27.86
CA VAL A 684 -6.86 10.06 26.75
C VAL A 684 -6.11 9.00 25.97
N TRP A 685 -6.83 8.12 25.27
CA TRP A 685 -6.25 6.99 24.50
C TRP A 685 -5.21 6.18 25.30
N GLN A 686 -5.46 6.05 26.60
CA GLN A 686 -4.53 5.39 27.50
C GLN A 686 -4.27 3.94 27.11
N ASP A 687 -5.31 3.24 26.62
CA ASP A 687 -5.19 1.90 26.06
C ASP A 687 -4.17 1.82 24.93
N ILE A 688 -4.34 2.63 23.88
CA ILE A 688 -3.44 2.62 22.71
C ILE A 688 -2.00 2.86 23.16
N LEU A 689 -1.80 3.85 24.02
CA LEU A 689 -0.50 4.27 24.50
C LEU A 689 0.15 3.24 25.44
N TRP A 690 -0.63 2.57 26.30
CA TRP A 690 -0.14 1.48 27.14
C TRP A 690 0.10 0.20 26.33
N GLN A 691 -0.69 -0.08 25.30
CA GLN A 691 -0.46 -1.20 24.38
C GLN A 691 0.85 -1.02 23.62
N PHE A 692 1.14 0.19 23.12
CA PHE A 692 2.44 0.52 22.54
C PHE A 692 3.56 0.45 23.57
N GLN A 693 3.38 1.05 24.76
CA GLN A 693 4.35 0.97 25.86
C GLN A 693 4.71 -0.48 26.17
N ALA A 694 3.75 -1.41 26.11
CA ALA A 694 3.99 -2.81 26.41
C ALA A 694 4.96 -3.52 25.45
N LEU A 695 5.16 -3.00 24.23
CA LEU A 695 6.15 -3.53 23.29
C LEU A 695 7.60 -3.22 23.72
N GLY A 696 7.80 -2.18 24.55
CA GLY A 696 9.10 -1.77 25.09
C GLY A 696 9.27 -1.98 26.59
N ASP A 697 8.18 -1.93 27.35
CA ASP A 697 8.11 -2.06 28.82
C ASP A 697 6.70 -2.52 29.28
N ALA A 698 6.40 -3.80 29.05
CA ALA A 698 5.14 -4.42 29.46
C ALA A 698 4.88 -4.42 30.97
N GLY A 699 5.92 -4.36 31.80
CA GLY A 699 5.78 -4.33 33.26
C GLY A 699 5.16 -3.02 33.74
N THR A 700 5.66 -1.90 33.22
CA THR A 700 5.11 -0.57 33.51
C THR A 700 3.71 -0.41 32.92
N ALA A 701 3.50 -0.80 31.66
CA ALA A 701 2.20 -0.74 31.00
C ALA A 701 1.12 -1.51 31.78
N LEU A 702 1.41 -2.74 32.21
CA LEU A 702 0.50 -3.55 33.01
C LEU A 702 0.21 -2.93 34.38
N SER A 703 1.20 -2.29 35.00
CA SER A 703 1.01 -1.59 36.28
C SER A 703 0.09 -0.38 36.12
N ASN A 704 0.27 0.40 35.05
CA ASN A 704 -0.61 1.53 34.72
C ASN A 704 -2.06 1.08 34.48
N LEU A 705 -2.24 0.04 33.66
CA LEU A 705 -3.54 -0.55 33.37
C LEU A 705 -4.27 -1.00 34.66
N ARG A 706 -3.56 -1.69 35.56
CA ARG A 706 -4.12 -2.17 36.83
C ARG A 706 -4.41 -1.04 37.82
N ALA A 707 -3.64 0.03 37.79
CA ALA A 707 -3.87 1.21 38.62
C ALA A 707 -5.10 2.02 38.17
N ASN A 708 -5.46 1.93 36.88
CA ASN A 708 -6.60 2.63 36.31
C ASN A 708 -7.47 1.69 35.45
N PRO A 709 -8.19 0.70 36.03
CA PRO A 709 -9.01 -0.24 35.25
C PRO A 709 -10.29 0.40 34.65
N GLY A 710 -10.61 1.63 35.04
CA GLY A 710 -11.82 2.36 34.63
C GLY A 710 -11.63 3.33 33.46
N TYR A 711 -10.45 3.36 32.82
CA TYR A 711 -10.16 4.26 31.69
C TYR A 711 -11.20 4.12 30.56
N PRO A 712 -11.50 5.22 29.82
CA PRO A 712 -12.33 5.16 28.63
C PRO A 712 -11.52 4.58 27.46
N PRO A 713 -11.96 3.49 26.81
CA PRO A 713 -11.28 3.00 25.61
C PRO A 713 -11.38 3.98 24.44
N GLU A 714 -10.36 3.99 23.58
CA GLU A 714 -10.47 4.54 22.23
C GLU A 714 -11.62 3.86 21.47
N GLU A 715 -12.27 4.57 20.56
CA GLU A 715 -13.55 4.15 19.97
C GLU A 715 -13.48 2.85 19.15
N GLY A 716 -12.32 2.51 18.60
CA GLY A 716 -12.03 1.24 17.92
C GLY A 716 -11.55 0.12 18.86
N GLU A 717 -11.43 0.38 20.15
CA GLU A 717 -10.77 -0.49 21.12
C GLU A 717 -11.72 -0.96 22.24
N SER A 718 -11.29 -1.96 23.02
CA SER A 718 -12.04 -2.56 24.11
C SER A 718 -11.14 -2.91 25.28
N ARG A 719 -11.66 -2.76 26.50
CA ARG A 719 -10.89 -3.15 27.70
C ARG A 719 -10.41 -4.60 27.69
N ALA A 720 -11.20 -5.49 27.07
CA ALA A 720 -10.85 -6.90 26.91
C ALA A 720 -9.59 -7.08 26.06
N HIS A 721 -9.52 -6.45 24.89
CA HIS A 721 -8.35 -6.57 24.02
C HIS A 721 -7.14 -5.78 24.57
N THR A 722 -7.32 -4.60 25.16
CA THR A 722 -6.23 -3.91 25.88
C THR A 722 -5.62 -4.76 27.00
N PHE A 723 -6.46 -5.39 27.83
CA PHE A 723 -5.99 -6.26 28.90
C PHE A 723 -5.27 -7.49 28.34
N HIS A 724 -5.86 -8.15 27.33
CA HIS A 724 -5.27 -9.30 26.66
C HIS A 724 -3.88 -8.98 26.09
N TRP A 725 -3.77 -7.90 25.34
CA TRP A 725 -2.53 -7.47 24.72
C TRP A 725 -1.41 -7.23 25.75
N ILE A 726 -1.67 -6.35 26.71
CA ILE A 726 -0.68 -5.92 27.69
C ILE A 726 -0.29 -7.09 28.60
N ARG A 727 -1.25 -7.90 29.04
CA ARG A 727 -0.99 -9.00 29.95
C ARG A 727 -0.19 -10.12 29.30
N ASN A 728 -0.42 -10.40 28.01
CA ASN A 728 0.32 -11.41 27.27
C ASN A 728 1.73 -10.92 26.90
N LEU A 729 1.92 -9.66 26.50
CA LEU A 729 3.28 -9.10 26.34
C LEU A 729 4.05 -9.10 27.67
N ALA A 730 3.40 -8.82 28.79
CA ALA A 730 4.01 -8.91 30.11
C ALA A 730 4.44 -10.34 30.48
N ALA A 731 3.88 -11.38 29.84
CA ALA A 731 4.32 -12.77 29.97
C ALA A 731 5.44 -13.10 28.98
N LEU A 732 5.22 -12.79 27.69
CA LEU A 732 6.04 -13.15 26.53
C LEU A 732 7.37 -12.38 26.45
N GLY A 733 7.38 -11.11 26.88
CA GLY A 733 8.50 -10.18 26.69
C GLY A 733 8.41 -9.41 25.37
N THR A 734 9.57 -9.01 24.83
CA THR A 734 9.65 -8.20 23.60
C THR A 734 9.68 -9.09 22.36
N VAL A 735 9.31 -8.54 21.21
CA VAL A 735 9.46 -9.20 19.91
C VAL A 735 10.94 -9.52 19.67
N ASN A 736 11.23 -10.70 19.10
CA ASN A 736 12.57 -11.13 18.72
C ASN A 736 12.67 -11.21 17.19
N THR A 737 13.41 -10.26 16.61
CA THR A 737 13.62 -10.15 15.16
C THR A 737 14.76 -11.01 14.63
N THR A 738 15.53 -11.69 15.50
CA THR A 738 16.68 -12.53 15.10
C THR A 738 16.27 -13.92 14.61
N VAL A 739 15.01 -14.31 14.80
CA VAL A 739 14.46 -15.60 14.38
C VAL A 739 13.27 -15.35 13.46
N SER A 740 13.27 -15.98 12.29
CA SER A 740 12.13 -16.00 11.36
C SER A 740 11.51 -17.39 11.32
N ALA A 741 10.37 -17.56 10.63
CA ALA A 741 9.75 -18.86 10.44
C ALA A 741 9.25 -19.05 9.02
N ASN A 742 9.04 -20.32 8.63
CA ASN A 742 8.53 -20.67 7.31
C ASN A 742 7.00 -20.50 7.13
N HIS A 743 6.36 -19.73 8.01
CA HIS A 743 4.92 -19.51 8.02
C HIS A 743 4.62 -18.06 8.37
N PRO A 744 3.76 -17.35 7.60
CA PRO A 744 3.54 -15.92 7.78
C PRO A 744 2.79 -15.59 9.09
N LEU A 745 1.95 -16.50 9.57
CA LEU A 745 1.24 -16.35 10.85
C LEU A 745 2.08 -16.87 12.03
N SER A 746 3.23 -16.24 12.27
CA SER A 746 4.15 -16.62 13.34
C SER A 746 4.87 -15.41 13.91
N ALA A 747 5.36 -15.53 15.14
CA ALA A 747 6.21 -14.54 15.78
C ALA A 747 7.07 -15.21 16.87
N VAL A 748 8.19 -14.59 17.23
CA VAL A 748 9.03 -15.02 18.34
C VAL A 748 9.14 -13.90 19.34
N PHE A 749 9.02 -14.23 20.62
CA PHE A 749 9.17 -13.30 21.74
C PHE A 749 10.34 -13.72 22.62
N THR A 750 10.94 -12.79 23.36
CA THR A 750 12.02 -13.09 24.30
C THR A 750 11.85 -12.34 25.61
N ARG A 751 12.04 -13.06 26.71
CA ARG A 751 12.07 -12.51 28.06
C ARG A 751 13.21 -13.13 28.86
N ASN A 752 14.09 -12.30 29.42
CA ASN A 752 15.23 -12.75 30.24
C ASN A 752 16.09 -13.83 29.54
N GLY A 753 16.27 -13.71 28.21
CA GLY A 753 17.02 -14.67 27.39
C GLY A 753 16.23 -15.93 26.98
N ALA A 754 15.05 -16.18 27.54
CA ALA A 754 14.19 -17.30 27.15
C ALA A 754 13.26 -16.91 25.98
N ARG A 755 13.19 -17.75 24.94
CA ARG A 755 12.35 -17.52 23.75
C ARG A 755 11.01 -18.23 23.86
N THR A 756 9.95 -17.58 23.37
CA THR A 756 8.65 -18.21 23.13
C THR A 756 8.35 -18.10 21.64
N TYR A 757 8.12 -19.23 21.00
CA TYR A 757 7.81 -19.33 19.58
C TYR A 757 6.29 -19.47 19.45
N VAL A 758 5.67 -18.63 18.62
CA VAL A 758 4.22 -18.60 18.43
C VAL A 758 3.92 -18.85 16.95
N ALA A 759 2.92 -19.69 16.68
CA ALA A 759 2.38 -19.86 15.34
C ALA A 759 0.87 -20.12 15.38
N SER A 760 0.16 -19.63 14.36
CA SER A 760 -1.28 -19.82 14.20
C SER A 760 -1.57 -20.62 12.94
N ASN A 761 -2.44 -21.63 13.08
CA ASN A 761 -2.96 -22.43 12.00
C ASN A 761 -4.47 -22.22 11.92
N ILE A 762 -4.89 -21.42 10.95
CA ILE A 762 -6.31 -21.11 10.74
C ILE A 762 -6.99 -22.09 9.78
N THR A 763 -6.30 -23.16 9.36
CA THR A 763 -6.81 -24.14 8.40
C THR A 763 -7.40 -25.36 9.09
N ALA A 764 -8.13 -26.17 8.32
CA ALA A 764 -8.75 -27.42 8.78
C ALA A 764 -7.76 -28.59 9.00
N SER A 765 -6.47 -28.44 8.65
CA SER A 765 -5.47 -29.50 8.75
C SER A 765 -4.28 -29.08 9.61
N PRO A 766 -3.70 -29.97 10.44
CA PRO A 766 -2.54 -29.63 11.25
C PRO A 766 -1.33 -29.25 10.37
N ILE A 767 -0.52 -28.30 10.85
CA ILE A 767 0.72 -27.86 10.20
C ILE A 767 1.92 -28.01 11.13
N THR A 768 3.12 -27.97 10.56
CA THR A 768 4.38 -27.84 11.32
C THR A 768 5.12 -26.60 10.86
N VAL A 769 5.34 -25.66 11.77
CA VAL A 769 6.11 -24.44 11.54
C VAL A 769 7.55 -24.67 11.97
N ARG A 770 8.50 -24.27 11.12
CA ARG A 770 9.94 -24.34 11.37
C ARG A 770 10.51 -22.93 11.46
N PHE A 771 11.25 -22.69 12.54
CA PHE A 771 11.95 -21.45 12.80
C PHE A 771 13.40 -21.53 12.32
N SER A 772 14.01 -20.37 12.02
CA SER A 772 15.35 -20.27 11.44
C SER A 772 16.47 -20.77 12.37
N ASP A 773 16.21 -20.88 13.68
CA ASP A 773 17.14 -21.47 14.66
C ASP A 773 17.00 -22.99 14.83
N GLY A 774 16.18 -23.63 14.00
CA GLY A 774 15.95 -25.08 14.00
C GLY A 774 14.77 -25.53 14.86
N THR A 775 14.16 -24.64 15.66
CA THR A 775 12.97 -24.95 16.45
C THR A 775 11.79 -25.35 15.55
N THR A 776 11.02 -26.36 15.95
CA THR A 776 9.80 -26.78 15.26
C THR A 776 8.60 -26.73 16.19
N LEU A 777 7.46 -26.28 15.66
CA LEU A 777 6.20 -26.21 16.39
C LEU A 777 5.10 -26.91 15.58
N ALA A 778 4.54 -27.98 16.13
CA ALA A 778 3.32 -28.59 15.61
C ALA A 778 2.11 -27.73 16.03
N VAL A 779 1.30 -27.31 15.05
CA VAL A 779 0.14 -26.45 15.29
C VAL A 779 -1.11 -27.19 14.81
N PRO A 780 -2.00 -27.65 15.71
CA PRO A 780 -3.23 -28.33 15.32
C PRO A 780 -4.13 -27.43 14.46
N ALA A 781 -5.07 -28.04 13.75
CA ALA A 781 -6.06 -27.33 12.95
C ALA A 781 -6.85 -26.32 13.79
N GLY A 782 -7.02 -25.11 13.28
CA GLY A 782 -7.73 -24.02 13.94
C GLY A 782 -7.15 -23.52 15.26
N LYS A 783 -5.87 -23.80 15.55
CA LYS A 783 -5.21 -23.42 16.80
C LYS A 783 -4.12 -22.37 16.58
N THR A 784 -3.96 -21.52 17.58
CA THR A 784 -2.69 -20.87 17.90
C THR A 784 -1.96 -21.72 18.93
N ALA A 785 -0.64 -21.90 18.76
CA ALA A 785 0.17 -22.69 19.67
C ALA A 785 1.49 -21.97 20.00
N THR A 786 2.07 -22.32 21.15
CA THR A 786 3.38 -21.85 21.58
C THR A 786 4.28 -23.00 22.04
N THR A 787 5.59 -22.80 21.92
CA THR A 787 6.63 -23.65 22.52
C THR A 787 7.81 -22.81 23.01
N GLY A 788 8.75 -23.40 23.73
CA GLY A 788 9.88 -22.72 24.38
C GLY A 788 9.57 -22.38 25.83
N ALA A 789 9.68 -21.11 26.20
CA ALA A 789 9.44 -20.65 27.58
C ALA A 789 7.98 -20.86 28.04
N TYR A 790 7.02 -20.83 27.10
CA TYR A 790 5.63 -21.21 27.33
C TYR A 790 5.23 -22.32 26.34
N THR A 791 4.47 -23.29 26.83
CA THR A 791 3.75 -24.27 26.01
C THR A 791 2.26 -24.04 26.23
N TRP A 792 1.57 -23.60 25.20
CA TRP A 792 0.14 -23.25 25.25
C TRP A 792 -0.52 -23.54 23.89
N SER A 793 -1.82 -23.83 23.89
CA SER A 793 -2.61 -23.93 22.67
C SER A 793 -4.06 -23.53 22.92
N GLY A 794 -4.64 -22.75 22.02
CA GLY A 794 -6.02 -22.26 22.08
C GLY A 794 -6.54 -21.83 20.71
N GLY A 795 -7.80 -21.37 20.65
CA GLY A 795 -8.51 -21.04 19.40
C GLY A 795 -9.28 -22.23 18.82
N ASN A 796 -10.20 -22.02 17.89
CA ASN A 796 -10.99 -23.05 17.22
C ASN A 796 -11.34 -22.70 15.75
N ALA A 797 -10.59 -21.78 15.14
CA ALA A 797 -10.82 -21.30 13.77
C ALA A 797 -10.38 -22.30 12.69
N GLY A 798 -11.05 -23.45 12.59
CA GLY A 798 -10.68 -24.53 11.67
C GLY A 798 -11.24 -24.41 10.25
N GLY A 799 -11.86 -23.28 9.90
CA GLY A 799 -12.56 -23.08 8.63
C GLY A 799 -11.69 -22.53 7.50
N GLY A 800 -10.47 -22.06 7.74
CA GLY A 800 -9.61 -21.54 6.68
C GLY A 800 -9.27 -22.58 5.62
N VAL A 801 -9.12 -22.13 4.38
CA VAL A 801 -8.76 -22.99 3.25
C VAL A 801 -7.23 -23.15 3.24
N PRO A 802 -6.69 -24.38 3.19
CA PRO A 802 -5.25 -24.56 2.93
C PRO A 802 -4.86 -23.76 1.67
N PRO A 803 -3.61 -23.25 1.57
CA PRO A 803 -3.15 -22.52 0.39
C PRO A 803 -3.58 -23.28 -0.85
N THR A 804 -4.46 -22.65 -1.64
CA THR A 804 -5.04 -23.36 -2.76
C THR A 804 -4.03 -23.34 -3.88
N GLY A 805 -3.76 -24.52 -4.45
CA GLY A 805 -3.28 -24.58 -5.82
C GLY A 805 -4.42 -24.24 -6.80
N THR A 806 -5.25 -23.24 -6.50
CA THR A 806 -6.31 -22.79 -7.40
C THR A 806 -5.63 -22.07 -8.55
N PRO A 807 -5.83 -22.53 -9.79
CA PRO A 807 -5.21 -21.94 -10.95
C PRO A 807 -5.66 -20.49 -11.15
N THR A 808 -4.72 -19.55 -11.07
CA THR A 808 -4.93 -18.15 -11.45
C THR A 808 -4.43 -17.96 -12.89
N ASN A 809 -5.24 -17.34 -13.76
CA ASN A 809 -4.89 -17.13 -15.18
C ASN A 809 -4.46 -18.40 -15.95
N ALA A 810 -5.07 -19.54 -15.61
CA ALA A 810 -4.67 -20.83 -16.15
C ALA A 810 -4.91 -20.96 -17.65
N LYS A 811 -4.00 -21.67 -18.32
CA LYS A 811 -4.29 -22.27 -19.63
C LYS A 811 -5.13 -23.52 -19.41
N VAL A 812 -6.35 -23.49 -19.95
CA VAL A 812 -7.35 -24.55 -19.77
C VAL A 812 -7.51 -25.33 -21.07
N PHE A 813 -7.37 -26.65 -20.99
CA PHE A 813 -7.61 -27.58 -22.09
C PHE A 813 -8.65 -28.59 -21.67
N THR A 814 -9.65 -28.84 -22.50
CA THR A 814 -10.78 -29.70 -22.16
C THR A 814 -11.04 -30.72 -23.27
N ALA A 815 -11.16 -31.99 -22.91
CA ALA A 815 -11.61 -33.06 -23.78
C ALA A 815 -12.97 -33.58 -23.26
N THR A 816 -14.01 -33.50 -24.09
CA THR A 816 -15.39 -33.86 -23.73
C THR A 816 -15.89 -35.06 -24.54
N GLY A 817 -17.00 -35.66 -24.12
CA GLY A 817 -17.64 -36.78 -24.84
C GLY A 817 -16.85 -38.09 -24.75
N LEU A 818 -16.03 -38.25 -23.70
CA LEU A 818 -15.14 -39.38 -23.54
C LEU A 818 -15.91 -40.61 -23.04
N ASN A 819 -15.78 -41.72 -23.77
CA ASN A 819 -16.38 -43.01 -23.43
C ASN A 819 -15.27 -44.06 -23.36
N LEU A 820 -14.52 -44.07 -22.25
CA LEU A 820 -13.28 -44.83 -22.13
C LEU A 820 -13.29 -45.69 -20.86
N THR A 821 -12.68 -46.87 -20.95
CA THR A 821 -12.58 -47.78 -19.81
C THR A 821 -11.31 -47.49 -19.03
N TYR A 822 -11.39 -47.36 -17.72
CA TYR A 822 -10.20 -47.16 -16.88
C TYR A 822 -9.35 -48.44 -16.91
N ALA A 823 -8.13 -48.33 -17.43
CA ALA A 823 -7.24 -49.48 -17.68
C ALA A 823 -6.29 -49.79 -16.52
N GLY A 824 -6.39 -49.05 -15.42
CA GLY A 824 -5.43 -49.07 -14.31
C GLY A 824 -4.20 -48.19 -14.59
N GLY A 825 -3.58 -47.66 -13.52
CA GLY A 825 -2.40 -46.80 -13.60
C GLY A 825 -2.62 -45.42 -12.99
N GLN A 826 -1.78 -44.46 -13.37
CA GLN A 826 -1.87 -43.06 -12.95
C GLN A 826 -1.82 -42.17 -14.19
N THR A 827 -2.34 -40.95 -14.05
CA THR A 827 -2.12 -39.88 -15.03
C THR A 827 -0.62 -39.68 -15.25
N ALA A 828 -0.21 -39.59 -16.51
CA ALA A 828 1.14 -39.17 -16.87
C ALA A 828 1.08 -37.95 -17.78
N PHE A 829 2.08 -37.07 -17.71
CA PHE A 829 2.18 -35.92 -18.59
C PHE A 829 3.64 -35.54 -18.82
N ASP A 830 3.89 -34.87 -19.93
CA ASP A 830 5.16 -34.22 -20.25
C ASP A 830 4.81 -32.87 -20.87
N LEU A 831 4.98 -31.79 -20.10
CA LEU A 831 4.66 -30.43 -20.49
C LEU A 831 5.95 -29.68 -20.76
N PHE A 832 6.03 -29.11 -21.96
CA PHE A 832 7.17 -28.29 -22.39
C PHE A 832 6.94 -26.86 -21.91
N LEU A 833 7.75 -26.38 -20.99
CA LEU A 833 7.62 -25.05 -20.38
C LEU A 833 8.86 -24.20 -20.65
N ASP A 834 8.66 -22.95 -21.06
CA ASP A 834 9.75 -21.99 -21.25
C ASP A 834 9.39 -20.68 -20.56
N ALA A 835 10.11 -20.36 -19.48
CA ALA A 835 9.95 -19.11 -18.75
C ALA A 835 10.79 -17.96 -19.34
N GLY A 836 11.49 -18.19 -20.45
CA GLY A 836 12.40 -17.25 -21.07
C GLY A 836 13.50 -16.86 -20.11
N THR A 837 13.63 -15.57 -19.83
CA THR A 837 14.60 -15.06 -18.84
C THR A 837 13.95 -14.73 -17.49
N ALA A 838 12.73 -15.21 -17.23
CA ALA A 838 12.00 -14.90 -16.02
C ALA A 838 12.55 -15.69 -14.82
N VAL A 839 13.05 -14.95 -13.82
CA VAL A 839 13.57 -15.53 -12.57
C VAL A 839 12.42 -15.78 -11.60
N GLY A 840 12.46 -16.94 -10.92
CA GLY A 840 11.53 -17.27 -9.84
C GLY A 840 10.14 -17.71 -10.30
N ASN A 841 10.02 -18.30 -11.50
CA ASN A 841 8.76 -18.86 -11.98
C ASN A 841 8.63 -20.34 -11.61
N GLY A 842 7.44 -20.74 -11.18
CA GLY A 842 7.07 -22.11 -10.87
C GLY A 842 5.70 -22.43 -11.47
N VAL A 843 5.66 -23.36 -12.41
CA VAL A 843 4.43 -23.73 -13.13
C VAL A 843 3.82 -24.97 -12.49
N GLN A 844 2.50 -24.99 -12.37
CA GLN A 844 1.76 -26.10 -11.77
C GLN A 844 0.68 -26.60 -12.73
N VAL A 845 0.33 -27.89 -12.61
CA VAL A 845 -0.74 -28.51 -13.40
C VAL A 845 -1.78 -29.18 -12.49
N ARG A 846 -3.05 -29.06 -12.90
CA ARG A 846 -4.20 -29.74 -12.34
C ARG A 846 -4.95 -30.49 -13.44
N LEU A 847 -5.38 -31.71 -13.15
CA LEU A 847 -6.24 -32.52 -13.99
C LEU A 847 -7.55 -32.83 -13.27
N SER A 848 -8.67 -32.55 -13.90
CA SER A 848 -10.02 -32.78 -13.37
C SER A 848 -10.79 -33.71 -14.29
N TYR A 849 -11.50 -34.68 -13.73
CA TYR A 849 -12.20 -35.77 -14.41
C TYR A 849 -13.68 -35.78 -14.02
N ASP A 850 -14.54 -35.50 -14.97
CA ASP A 850 -15.98 -35.75 -14.94
C ASP A 850 -16.19 -37.14 -15.52
N LEU A 851 -16.35 -38.14 -14.65
CA LEU A 851 -16.46 -39.54 -15.04
C LEU A 851 -17.84 -39.87 -15.62
N THR A 852 -18.86 -39.06 -15.35
CA THR A 852 -20.25 -39.40 -15.64
C THR A 852 -20.93 -38.48 -16.66
N GLY A 853 -20.24 -37.44 -17.11
CA GLY A 853 -20.75 -36.45 -18.06
C GLY A 853 -21.82 -35.55 -17.46
N ASN A 854 -21.84 -35.40 -16.13
CA ASN A 854 -22.88 -34.64 -15.40
C ASN A 854 -22.48 -33.18 -15.13
N GLY A 855 -21.25 -32.78 -15.49
CA GLY A 855 -20.69 -31.45 -15.26
C GLY A 855 -20.01 -31.26 -13.90
N GLY A 856 -19.92 -32.31 -13.07
CA GLY A 856 -19.16 -32.36 -11.82
C GLY A 856 -17.81 -33.05 -11.98
N TRP A 857 -16.88 -32.80 -11.05
CA TRP A 857 -15.56 -33.44 -11.05
C TRP A 857 -15.48 -34.55 -10.00
N GLU A 858 -15.59 -35.81 -10.42
CA GLU A 858 -15.45 -36.96 -9.50
C GLU A 858 -14.00 -37.28 -9.12
N ARG A 859 -13.02 -36.84 -9.92
CA ARG A 859 -11.58 -36.97 -9.60
C ARG A 859 -10.83 -35.70 -9.97
N VAL A 860 -10.06 -35.17 -9.04
CA VAL A 860 -9.15 -34.03 -9.28
C VAL A 860 -7.75 -34.38 -8.80
N GLU A 861 -6.74 -34.03 -9.57
CA GLU A 861 -5.32 -34.26 -9.30
C GLU A 861 -4.53 -32.98 -9.51
N THR A 862 -3.91 -32.46 -8.45
CA THR A 862 -3.00 -31.33 -8.53
C THR A 862 -1.58 -31.81 -8.27
N TYR A 863 -0.66 -31.51 -9.17
CA TYR A 863 0.76 -31.90 -9.06
C TYR A 863 1.57 -30.80 -8.40
N ARG A 864 2.72 -31.14 -7.80
CA ARG A 864 3.64 -30.12 -7.25
C ARG A 864 4.17 -29.25 -8.38
N TYR A 865 4.38 -27.96 -8.12
CA TYR A 865 4.90 -27.05 -9.11
C TYR A 865 6.31 -27.47 -9.58
N PHE A 866 6.64 -27.11 -10.82
CA PHE A 866 7.94 -27.24 -11.44
C PHE A 866 8.57 -25.86 -11.55
N ALA A 867 9.68 -25.67 -10.83
CA ALA A 867 10.48 -24.45 -10.94
C ALA A 867 11.20 -24.46 -12.29
N THR A 868 10.99 -23.41 -13.08
CA THR A 868 11.65 -23.22 -14.39
C THR A 868 12.95 -22.45 -14.23
N ASP A 869 13.95 -22.81 -15.02
CA ASP A 869 15.19 -22.06 -15.13
C ASP A 869 14.98 -20.76 -15.94
N PRO A 870 15.62 -19.64 -15.55
CA PRO A 870 15.50 -18.37 -16.27
C PRO A 870 16.41 -18.32 -17.52
N ILE A 871 16.39 -19.38 -18.32
CA ILE A 871 17.16 -19.51 -19.56
C ILE A 871 16.17 -19.85 -20.69
N PRO A 872 16.19 -19.10 -21.82
CA PRO A 872 15.33 -19.41 -22.96
C PRO A 872 15.52 -20.84 -23.45
N GLY A 873 14.41 -21.58 -23.54
CA GLY A 873 14.38 -22.98 -23.93
C GLY A 873 13.30 -23.76 -23.20
N TYR A 874 12.76 -24.78 -23.84
CA TYR A 874 11.76 -25.64 -23.22
C TYR A 874 12.39 -26.61 -22.22
N GLU A 875 11.82 -26.63 -21.02
CA GLU A 875 12.05 -27.58 -19.96
C GLU A 875 10.88 -28.56 -19.84
N HIS A 876 11.13 -29.72 -19.25
CA HIS A 876 10.17 -30.82 -19.16
C HIS A 876 9.56 -30.92 -17.77
N TYR A 877 8.32 -30.48 -17.64
CA TYR A 877 7.51 -30.72 -16.45
C TYR A 877 6.72 -32.02 -16.60
N THR A 878 7.05 -33.02 -15.78
CA THR A 878 6.40 -34.33 -15.80
C THR A 878 5.75 -34.67 -14.47
N GLN A 879 4.94 -35.73 -14.44
CA GLN A 879 4.30 -36.24 -13.23
C GLN A 879 5.31 -36.65 -12.14
N ALA A 880 6.61 -36.78 -12.47
CA ALA A 880 7.66 -37.09 -11.52
C ALA A 880 7.83 -36.01 -10.43
N ALA A 881 7.32 -34.79 -10.65
CA ALA A 881 7.20 -33.77 -9.60
C ALA A 881 6.33 -34.23 -8.40
N GLY A 882 5.47 -35.23 -8.63
CA GLY A 882 4.62 -35.85 -7.64
C GLY A 882 3.30 -35.13 -7.42
N LEU A 883 2.31 -35.87 -6.92
CA LEU A 883 1.01 -35.31 -6.53
C LEU A 883 1.17 -34.39 -5.32
N LEU A 884 0.65 -33.18 -5.42
CA LEU A 884 0.46 -32.27 -4.29
C LEU A 884 -0.83 -32.63 -3.53
N ALA A 885 -1.93 -32.79 -4.26
CA ALA A 885 -3.22 -33.14 -3.70
C ALA A 885 -4.04 -33.92 -4.72
N SER A 886 -4.97 -34.76 -4.25
CA SER A 886 -5.97 -35.37 -5.11
C SER A 886 -7.25 -35.68 -4.35
N SER A 887 -8.39 -35.65 -5.03
CA SER A 887 -9.71 -36.03 -4.49
C SER A 887 -10.36 -37.10 -5.36
N GLY A 888 -11.21 -37.95 -4.77
CA GLY A 888 -11.92 -39.01 -5.49
C GLY A 888 -11.01 -40.11 -6.07
N THR A 889 -11.55 -40.93 -6.95
CA THR A 889 -10.85 -42.07 -7.58
C THR A 889 -11.09 -42.09 -9.08
N LEU A 890 -10.08 -42.47 -9.86
CA LEU A 890 -10.27 -42.75 -11.29
C LEU A 890 -11.27 -43.91 -11.48
N GLY A 891 -12.10 -43.81 -12.51
CA GLY A 891 -13.12 -44.80 -12.88
C GLY A 891 -13.47 -44.62 -14.35
N ASN A 892 -14.35 -45.43 -14.91
CA ASN A 892 -14.71 -45.34 -16.32
C ASN A 892 -15.30 -43.96 -16.68
N LEU A 893 -14.95 -43.44 -17.85
CA LEU A 893 -15.55 -42.24 -18.43
C LEU A 893 -16.78 -42.67 -19.25
N ALA A 894 -17.95 -42.14 -18.91
CA ALA A 894 -19.20 -42.33 -19.66
C ALA A 894 -19.74 -40.95 -20.07
N ASN A 895 -19.61 -40.62 -21.36
CA ASN A 895 -19.79 -39.25 -21.87
C ASN A 895 -19.03 -38.18 -21.05
N GLY A 896 -17.89 -38.59 -20.48
CA GLY A 896 -17.15 -37.83 -19.49
C GLY A 896 -16.33 -36.68 -20.09
N THR A 897 -15.78 -35.86 -19.19
CA THR A 897 -14.91 -34.73 -19.52
C THR A 897 -13.61 -34.83 -18.74
N VAL A 898 -12.48 -34.56 -19.39
CA VAL A 898 -11.20 -34.35 -18.70
C VAL A 898 -10.68 -32.96 -19.01
N GLN A 899 -10.35 -32.20 -17.96
CA GLN A 899 -9.82 -30.86 -18.03
C GLN A 899 -8.40 -30.82 -17.48
N VAL A 900 -7.52 -30.09 -18.17
CA VAL A 900 -6.14 -29.81 -17.77
C VAL A 900 -5.99 -28.32 -17.59
N GLU A 901 -5.49 -27.89 -16.44
CA GLU A 901 -5.23 -26.50 -16.11
C GLU A 901 -3.75 -26.34 -15.79
N VAL A 902 -3.07 -25.44 -16.50
CA VAL A 902 -1.64 -25.14 -16.31
C VAL A 902 -1.49 -23.66 -15.99
N TRP A 903 -0.86 -23.32 -14.87
CA TRP A 903 -0.70 -21.92 -14.44
C TRP A 903 0.63 -21.69 -13.73
N SER A 904 1.05 -20.42 -13.64
CA SER A 904 2.18 -20.03 -12.78
C SER A 904 1.69 -20.03 -11.32
N ALA A 905 2.09 -21.03 -10.55
CA ALA A 905 1.78 -21.13 -9.12
C ALA A 905 2.75 -20.33 -8.24
N ILE A 906 3.94 -20.03 -8.76
CA ILE A 906 4.94 -19.16 -8.14
C ILE A 906 5.46 -18.24 -9.23
N GLY A 907 5.58 -16.94 -8.93
CA GLY A 907 5.97 -15.93 -9.91
C GLY A 907 4.78 -15.46 -10.76
N SER A 908 4.79 -14.17 -11.11
CA SER A 908 3.77 -13.53 -11.95
C SER A 908 4.17 -13.45 -13.43
N ASN A 909 5.32 -14.01 -13.79
CA ASN A 909 5.82 -13.98 -15.15
C ASN A 909 5.10 -15.03 -16.02
N PRO A 910 4.79 -14.71 -17.28
CA PRO A 910 4.19 -15.68 -18.19
C PRO A 910 5.21 -16.78 -18.52
N SER A 911 4.82 -18.04 -18.34
CA SER A 911 5.52 -19.18 -18.94
C SER A 911 4.85 -19.56 -20.26
N THR A 912 5.66 -19.88 -21.26
CA THR A 912 5.17 -20.44 -22.52
C THR A 912 4.98 -21.94 -22.34
N LEU A 913 3.78 -22.43 -22.64
CA LEU A 913 3.49 -23.87 -22.73
C LEU A 913 3.57 -24.29 -24.20
N GLY A 914 4.43 -25.25 -24.52
CA GLY A 914 4.55 -25.80 -25.88
C GLY A 914 3.26 -26.51 -26.30
N LEU A 915 2.59 -26.01 -27.33
CA LEU A 915 1.32 -26.55 -27.85
C LEU A 915 1.54 -27.38 -29.12
N GLY A 916 0.50 -28.09 -29.58
CA GLY A 916 0.58 -28.96 -30.75
C GLY A 916 1.10 -30.35 -30.40
N ASN A 917 2.26 -30.74 -30.94
CA ASN A 917 2.87 -32.06 -30.71
C ASN A 917 3.99 -32.06 -29.64
N GLN A 918 4.15 -30.96 -28.89
CA GLN A 918 5.20 -30.82 -27.89
C GLN A 918 4.76 -31.35 -26.52
N SER A 919 3.74 -30.73 -25.91
CA SER A 919 3.22 -31.19 -24.61
C SER A 919 2.17 -32.30 -24.77
N VAL A 920 2.22 -33.31 -23.90
CA VAL A 920 1.27 -34.44 -23.91
C VAL A 920 0.76 -34.76 -22.52
N VAL A 921 -0.54 -35.08 -22.44
CA VAL A 921 -1.17 -35.70 -21.28
C VAL A 921 -1.66 -37.09 -21.68
N LYS A 922 -1.23 -38.11 -20.95
CA LYS A 922 -1.60 -39.51 -21.14
C LYS A 922 -2.52 -39.94 -20.01
N LEU A 923 -3.79 -40.12 -20.34
CA LEU A 923 -4.81 -40.57 -19.41
C LEU A 923 -4.74 -42.11 -19.27
N PRO A 924 -4.96 -42.68 -18.08
CA PRO A 924 -4.87 -44.13 -17.82
C PRO A 924 -6.13 -44.90 -18.28
N TYR A 925 -6.53 -44.71 -19.54
CA TYR A 925 -7.75 -45.28 -20.11
C TYR A 925 -7.48 -46.00 -21.44
N SER A 926 -8.35 -46.95 -21.78
CA SER A 926 -8.35 -47.72 -23.03
C SER A 926 -9.62 -47.51 -23.83
#